data_AF-A0A2T4VH87-F1
#
_entry.id   AF-A0A2T4VH87-F1
#
_cell.length_a   1.000
_cell.length_b   1.000
_cell.length_c   1.000
_cell.angle_alpha   90.00
_cell.angle_beta   90.00
_cell.angle_gamma   90.00
#
_symmetry.space_group_name_H-M   'P 1'
#
loop_
_entity.id
_entity.type
_entity.pdbx_description
1 polymer ?
#
loop_
_entity_poly.entity_id
_entity_poly.type
_entity_poly.pdbx_seq_one_letter_code
_entity_poly.pdbx_strand_id
1 'polypeptide(L)'
;MIPSPDSKIEFLEFHQPYLEVGKYELRVDQKVQSSKFQEQTFAQKLTFVVTGERFGPLPPNDIVSVFPPEQSVGDHSNALPHIVLHRSTLPWERWPGQTDENRSWMALVLFRESDFDDAERPRVQTLTLEQLKNTAPATARFPSFELEFGQQSSDEVTVIDVQKKVLERVLPTAEELSLTAHVHQRKAADGTLEGDIDATVFCNRLPEPGGNSTVYLVSLEKRFKSGAFDYQGAGPDEWIRLVSLKSWSFFSVDPRRSFFGLMTQLNRSPGEPRLPAEDTTHRLAAPYLEQGYVPVPHRMRRGSKTVSFYRGPLLPGENRDSVSLSVKCSDELLRYDPATGMLDVSYACAWELGRMLTLANSGVALELFQWKKRSAQQEQGLSQGRARRLPLRHSRPDMTGMPERVEAWFRGLSLLVGVPFNYLIPDERLLPAEGVRFFRLDSAWVDCLLDGAFSIGSVTDADWERDRSVRARTSLRQGPREVSGFLLRSSVVPGYPKLLVEAYAERVEDPAAIPSDGHSLPALRIETLSEDVLMGLFDGALQTVDFFQEPESLGFGVDPPEDDSLIFTKNLRTRSGDSTDIIISPLPWRDQARGVLDLKALADEMSSKLKWTPFTAAQFALQMIEGGPRIRFVAGPR
;
A
#
# COMPACT_ATOMS: atom_id res chain seq x y z
N MET A 1 17.32 -12.03 -6.73
CA MET A 1 18.25 -11.39 -5.76
C MET A 1 17.39 -10.43 -4.96
N ILE A 2 17.39 -10.50 -3.62
CA ILE A 2 16.59 -9.56 -2.82
C ILE A 2 17.28 -8.19 -2.94
N PRO A 3 16.57 -7.12 -3.36
CA PRO A 3 17.17 -5.81 -3.55
C PRO A 3 17.84 -5.32 -2.26
N SER A 4 18.95 -4.59 -2.38
CA SER A 4 19.53 -3.90 -1.22
C SER A 4 18.53 -2.86 -0.68
N PRO A 5 18.35 -2.74 0.66
CA PRO A 5 17.42 -1.78 1.25
C PRO A 5 17.73 -0.31 0.89
N ASP A 6 18.97 -0.01 0.46
CA ASP A 6 19.42 1.33 0.06
C ASP A 6 19.53 1.52 -1.47
N SER A 7 18.93 0.61 -2.26
CA SER A 7 18.96 0.71 -3.73
C SER A 7 18.12 1.90 -4.23
N LYS A 8 18.65 2.62 -5.23
CA LYS A 8 17.99 3.78 -5.86
C LYS A 8 17.58 3.43 -7.28
N ILE A 9 16.47 4.03 -7.74
CA ILE A 9 16.04 3.94 -9.14
C ILE A 9 16.64 5.12 -9.90
N GLU A 10 17.26 4.83 -11.04
CA GLU A 10 17.77 5.83 -11.97
C GLU A 10 16.97 5.76 -13.28
N PHE A 11 16.61 6.93 -13.81
CA PHE A 11 15.89 7.07 -15.08
C PHE A 11 16.83 7.58 -16.18
N LEU A 12 16.77 6.96 -17.35
CA LEU A 12 17.47 7.37 -18.56
C LEU A 12 16.45 7.76 -19.64
N GLU A 13 16.80 8.76 -20.44
CA GLU A 13 15.90 9.33 -21.46
C GLU A 13 15.56 8.32 -22.56
N PHE A 14 16.57 7.64 -23.08
CA PHE A 14 16.44 6.62 -24.11
C PHE A 14 17.58 5.61 -24.03
N HIS A 15 17.39 4.45 -24.64
CA HIS A 15 18.45 3.45 -24.86
C HIS A 15 18.40 2.98 -26.31
N GLN A 16 19.30 3.53 -27.14
CA GLN A 16 19.40 3.12 -28.53
C GLN A 16 20.22 1.83 -28.68
N PRO A 17 19.84 0.94 -29.61
CA PRO A 17 20.67 -0.22 -29.93
C PRO A 17 21.97 0.22 -30.63
N TYR A 18 23.08 -0.44 -30.32
CA TYR A 18 24.38 -0.16 -30.97
C TYR A 18 24.41 -0.51 -32.48
N LEU A 19 23.55 -1.44 -32.90
CA LEU A 19 23.38 -1.89 -34.27
C LEU A 19 21.88 -1.83 -34.60
N GLU A 20 21.55 -1.08 -35.64
CA GLU A 20 20.18 -0.95 -36.12
C GLU A 20 19.65 -2.27 -36.71
N VAL A 21 18.34 -2.40 -36.82
CA VAL A 21 17.71 -3.54 -37.51
C VAL A 21 18.05 -3.46 -38.99
N GLY A 22 18.63 -4.53 -39.53
CA GLY A 22 19.05 -4.52 -40.92
C GLY A 22 19.97 -5.66 -41.32
N LYS A 23 20.30 -5.66 -42.62
CA LYS A 23 21.24 -6.61 -43.21
C LYS A 23 22.61 -5.97 -43.31
N TYR A 24 23.60 -6.57 -42.66
CA TYR A 24 24.97 -6.10 -42.64
C TYR A 24 25.89 -7.03 -43.44
N GLU A 25 26.86 -6.45 -44.13
CA GLU A 25 27.94 -7.18 -44.80
C GLU A 25 29.27 -6.80 -44.14
N LEU A 26 29.88 -7.75 -43.43
CA LEU A 26 31.25 -7.63 -42.95
C LEU A 26 32.19 -8.10 -44.06
N ARG A 27 33.07 -7.21 -44.50
CA ARG A 27 34.12 -7.54 -45.47
C ARG A 27 35.48 -7.50 -44.78
N VAL A 28 36.21 -8.61 -44.86
CA VAL A 28 37.58 -8.74 -44.36
C VAL A 28 38.52 -8.81 -45.55
N ASP A 29 39.38 -7.81 -45.68
CA ASP A 29 40.45 -7.78 -46.68
C ASP A 29 41.79 -8.08 -45.99
N GLN A 30 42.42 -9.22 -46.33
CA GLN A 30 43.73 -9.63 -45.83
C GLN A 30 44.80 -9.40 -46.91
N LYS A 31 45.79 -8.55 -46.59
CA LYS A 31 46.95 -8.34 -47.45
C LYS A 31 48.11 -9.20 -46.98
N VAL A 32 48.66 -10.02 -47.87
CA VAL A 32 49.80 -10.90 -47.58
C VAL A 32 50.96 -10.54 -48.52
N GLN A 33 52.14 -10.29 -47.95
CA GLN A 33 53.36 -9.98 -48.68
C GLN A 33 54.51 -10.86 -48.18
N SER A 34 55.36 -11.33 -49.08
CA SER A 34 56.56 -12.09 -48.75
C SER A 34 57.70 -11.77 -49.71
N SER A 35 58.95 -12.06 -49.35
CA SER A 35 60.08 -11.96 -50.27
C SER A 35 59.98 -12.92 -51.47
N LYS A 36 59.10 -13.92 -51.40
CA LYS A 36 58.88 -14.93 -52.44
C LYS A 36 57.72 -14.63 -53.40
N PHE A 37 56.85 -13.64 -53.10
CA PHE A 37 55.73 -13.28 -53.98
C PHE A 37 55.27 -11.82 -53.75
N GLN A 38 54.78 -11.18 -54.82
CA GLN A 38 54.23 -9.81 -54.75
C GLN A 38 52.98 -9.75 -53.87
N GLU A 39 52.66 -8.57 -53.32
CA GLU A 39 51.50 -8.34 -52.44
C GLU A 39 50.21 -8.90 -53.05
N GLN A 40 49.53 -9.79 -52.31
CA GLN A 40 48.24 -10.34 -52.67
C GLN A 40 47.19 -9.92 -51.65
N THR A 41 46.01 -9.54 -52.12
CA THR A 41 44.86 -9.23 -51.26
C THR A 41 43.81 -10.32 -51.39
N PHE A 42 43.44 -10.93 -50.27
CA PHE A 42 42.34 -11.88 -50.16
C PHE A 42 41.15 -11.18 -49.50
N ALA A 43 39.95 -11.34 -50.06
CA ALA A 43 38.75 -10.75 -49.50
C ALA A 43 37.75 -11.86 -49.14
N GLN A 44 37.20 -11.81 -47.93
CA GLN A 44 36.09 -12.65 -47.51
C GLN A 44 34.92 -11.76 -47.05
N LYS A 45 33.70 -12.16 -47.41
CA LYS A 45 32.47 -11.48 -47.02
C LYS A 45 31.64 -12.38 -46.11
N LEU A 46 31.11 -11.82 -45.04
CA LEU A 46 30.15 -12.44 -44.14
C LEU A 46 28.93 -11.54 -44.08
N THR A 47 27.76 -12.11 -44.36
CA THR A 47 26.48 -11.39 -44.20
C THR A 47 25.80 -11.87 -42.93
N PHE A 48 25.36 -10.93 -42.09
CA PHE A 48 24.52 -11.22 -40.93
C PHE A 48 23.34 -10.24 -40.88
N VAL A 49 22.30 -10.61 -40.15
CA VAL A 49 21.08 -9.82 -40.03
C VAL A 49 20.86 -9.54 -38.55
N VAL A 50 20.57 -8.29 -38.23
CA VAL A 50 20.08 -7.87 -36.92
C VAL A 50 18.56 -7.82 -37.01
N THR A 51 17.88 -8.67 -36.25
CA THR A 51 16.42 -8.77 -36.22
C THR A 51 15.86 -7.91 -35.09
N GLY A 52 14.73 -7.25 -35.32
CA GLY A 52 13.96 -6.53 -34.30
C GLY A 52 12.47 -6.86 -34.42
N GLU A 53 11.75 -6.72 -33.31
CA GLU A 53 10.31 -6.96 -33.29
C GLU A 53 9.59 -5.92 -34.14
N ARG A 54 8.47 -6.29 -34.77
CA ARG A 54 7.79 -5.39 -35.72
C ARG A 54 6.28 -5.58 -35.79
N PHE A 55 5.83 -6.82 -35.84
CA PHE A 55 4.43 -7.15 -36.12
C PHE A 55 3.70 -7.81 -34.95
N GLY A 56 4.40 -8.28 -33.92
CA GLY A 56 3.80 -8.83 -32.70
C GLY A 56 2.87 -10.03 -32.92
N PRO A 57 2.29 -10.60 -31.85
CA PRO A 57 2.30 -10.10 -30.48
C PRO A 57 3.64 -10.26 -29.78
N LEU A 58 3.94 -9.38 -28.82
CA LEU A 58 5.17 -9.47 -28.02
C LEU A 58 5.18 -10.78 -27.22
N PRO A 59 6.32 -11.49 -27.20
CA PRO A 59 6.51 -12.64 -26.32
C PRO A 59 6.23 -12.25 -24.86
N PRO A 60 5.55 -13.10 -24.06
CA PRO A 60 5.31 -12.81 -22.64
C PRO A 60 6.59 -12.57 -21.84
N ASN A 61 7.70 -13.21 -22.23
CA ASN A 61 9.00 -13.04 -21.59
C ASN A 61 9.66 -11.68 -21.86
N ASP A 62 9.19 -10.91 -22.84
CA ASP A 62 9.68 -9.55 -23.10
C ASP A 62 8.97 -8.51 -22.23
N ILE A 63 7.88 -8.90 -21.55
CA ILE A 63 7.03 -8.04 -20.73
C ILE A 63 7.30 -8.34 -19.25
N VAL A 64 7.77 -7.34 -18.51
CA VAL A 64 7.98 -7.45 -17.05
C VAL A 64 6.63 -7.33 -16.33
N SER A 65 5.87 -6.28 -16.67
CA SER A 65 4.58 -5.98 -16.05
C SER A 65 3.76 -5.03 -16.91
N VAL A 66 2.44 -5.03 -16.68
CA VAL A 66 1.51 -4.02 -17.18
C VAL A 66 0.78 -3.41 -15.99
N PHE A 67 0.49 -2.12 -16.09
CA PHE A 67 -0.28 -1.40 -15.09
C PHE A 67 -1.32 -0.49 -15.76
N PRO A 68 -2.55 -0.41 -15.25
CA PRO A 68 -3.15 -1.33 -14.27
C PRO A 68 -3.04 -2.80 -14.70
N PRO A 69 -2.95 -3.74 -13.74
CA PRO A 69 -2.77 -5.16 -14.07
C PRO A 69 -3.90 -5.69 -14.96
N GLU A 70 -3.60 -6.69 -15.78
CA GLU A 70 -4.60 -7.29 -16.67
C GLU A 70 -5.75 -7.89 -15.85
N GLN A 71 -6.98 -7.51 -16.20
CA GLN A 71 -8.23 -7.88 -15.52
C GLN A 71 -8.34 -7.39 -14.07
N SER A 72 -7.57 -6.37 -13.68
CA SER A 72 -7.68 -5.77 -12.35
C SER A 72 -8.99 -5.00 -12.17
N VAL A 73 -9.43 -4.94 -10.91
CA VAL A 73 -10.50 -4.07 -10.43
C VAL A 73 -9.91 -3.24 -9.30
N GLY A 74 -9.77 -1.93 -9.49
CA GLY A 74 -9.12 -1.06 -8.53
C GLY A 74 -9.32 0.42 -8.87
N ASP A 75 -8.86 1.32 -8.01
CA ASP A 75 -8.85 2.74 -8.36
C ASP A 75 -7.64 3.02 -9.24
N HIS A 76 -7.94 3.23 -10.51
CA HIS A 76 -6.95 3.52 -11.53
C HIS A 76 -7.23 4.87 -12.20
N SER A 77 -8.21 5.63 -11.70
CA SER A 77 -8.75 6.84 -12.32
C SER A 77 -7.71 7.96 -12.49
N ASN A 78 -6.69 7.96 -11.63
CA ASN A 78 -5.59 8.91 -11.62
C ASN A 78 -4.27 8.30 -12.14
N ALA A 79 -4.28 7.01 -12.49
CA ALA A 79 -3.12 6.31 -13.02
C ALA A 79 -3.05 6.41 -14.55
N LEU A 80 -1.85 6.69 -15.07
CA LEU A 80 -1.55 6.55 -16.48
C LEU A 80 -1.14 5.10 -16.76
N PRO A 81 -1.89 4.38 -17.62
CA PRO A 81 -1.53 3.02 -17.96
C PRO A 81 -0.14 2.94 -18.58
N HIS A 82 0.62 1.93 -18.19
CA HIS A 82 1.99 1.73 -18.65
C HIS A 82 2.35 0.26 -18.76
N ILE A 83 3.38 -0.01 -19.55
CA ILE A 83 3.98 -1.33 -19.73
C ILE A 83 5.48 -1.24 -19.49
N VAL A 84 6.02 -2.24 -18.79
CA VAL A 84 7.46 -2.39 -18.56
C VAL A 84 7.97 -3.57 -19.37
N LEU A 85 9.06 -3.36 -20.11
CA LEU A 85 9.65 -4.27 -21.07
C LEU A 85 11.08 -4.63 -20.64
N HIS A 86 11.41 -5.93 -20.64
CA HIS A 86 12.74 -6.42 -20.28
C HIS A 86 13.83 -5.92 -21.25
N ARG A 87 13.47 -5.76 -22.52
CA ARG A 87 14.37 -5.28 -23.56
C ARG A 87 14.35 -3.76 -23.59
N SER A 88 15.28 -3.13 -22.85
CA SER A 88 15.34 -1.66 -22.76
C SER A 88 15.53 -0.93 -24.08
N THR A 89 16.09 -1.56 -25.13
CA THR A 89 16.23 -0.91 -26.44
C THR A 89 14.95 -0.93 -27.28
N LEU A 90 13.98 -1.80 -26.96
CA LEU A 90 12.86 -2.15 -27.84
C LEU A 90 12.06 -0.92 -28.34
N PRO A 91 11.71 0.08 -27.51
CA PRO A 91 11.01 1.28 -27.98
C PRO A 91 11.80 2.11 -29.02
N TRP A 92 13.12 1.95 -29.10
CA TRP A 92 14.02 2.72 -29.98
C TRP A 92 14.68 1.89 -31.10
N GLU A 93 14.24 0.65 -31.31
CA GLU A 93 14.77 -0.21 -32.40
C GLU A 93 14.26 0.16 -33.79
N ARG A 94 13.18 0.94 -33.85
CA ARG A 94 12.57 1.43 -35.08
C ARG A 94 12.14 2.89 -34.90
N TRP A 95 11.74 3.53 -35.99
CA TRP A 95 11.39 4.95 -35.98
C TRP A 95 9.91 5.20 -36.27
N PRO A 96 9.26 6.11 -35.53
CA PRO A 96 7.90 6.52 -35.87
C PRO A 96 7.85 7.34 -37.18
N GLY A 97 8.93 8.04 -37.51
CA GLY A 97 9.08 8.85 -38.72
C GLY A 97 10.00 8.24 -39.78
N GLN A 98 10.65 9.11 -40.57
CA GLN A 98 11.65 8.70 -41.58
C GLN A 98 13.09 8.80 -41.07
N THR A 99 13.31 9.52 -39.97
CA THR A 99 14.61 9.81 -39.38
C THR A 99 14.64 9.34 -37.94
N ASP A 100 15.84 9.01 -37.46
CA ASP A 100 16.07 8.74 -36.05
C ASP A 100 16.04 10.06 -35.27
N GLU A 101 15.13 10.14 -34.30
CA GLU A 101 14.84 11.33 -33.50
C GLU A 101 14.74 10.99 -32.01
N ASN A 102 15.27 9.83 -31.58
CA ASN A 102 15.14 9.30 -30.20
C ASN A 102 13.69 9.12 -29.72
N ARG A 103 12.73 9.04 -30.65
CA ARG A 103 11.30 8.87 -30.36
C ARG A 103 10.93 7.41 -30.38
N SER A 104 10.06 7.02 -29.46
CA SER A 104 9.53 5.66 -29.44
C SER A 104 8.69 5.38 -30.69
N TRP A 105 8.92 4.25 -31.36
CA TRP A 105 8.01 3.76 -32.41
C TRP A 105 6.79 3.05 -31.86
N MET A 106 6.71 2.88 -30.54
CA MET A 106 5.62 2.22 -29.83
C MET A 106 4.89 3.25 -28.96
N ALA A 107 3.57 3.17 -28.91
CA ALA A 107 2.76 3.99 -28.02
C ALA A 107 1.65 3.18 -27.39
N LEU A 108 1.25 3.57 -26.18
CA LEU A 108 0.04 3.06 -25.54
C LEU A 108 -1.14 3.96 -25.87
N VAL A 109 -2.23 3.35 -26.34
CA VAL A 109 -3.50 4.01 -26.57
C VAL A 109 -4.54 3.37 -25.68
N LEU A 110 -5.16 4.19 -24.80
CA LEU A 110 -6.27 3.78 -23.95
C LEU A 110 -7.61 4.14 -24.62
N PHE A 111 -8.48 3.14 -24.69
CA PHE A 111 -9.86 3.25 -25.13
C PHE A 111 -10.80 2.97 -23.96
N ARG A 112 -11.71 3.90 -23.69
CA ARG A 112 -12.78 3.75 -22.70
C ARG A 112 -13.99 3.14 -23.40
N GLU A 113 -14.77 2.32 -22.70
CA GLU A 113 -16.00 1.78 -23.30
C GLU A 113 -17.00 2.88 -23.70
N SER A 114 -17.03 4.00 -22.96
CA SER A 114 -17.85 5.18 -23.23
C SER A 114 -17.43 5.99 -24.46
N ASP A 115 -16.28 5.70 -25.08
CA ASP A 115 -15.82 6.39 -26.28
C ASP A 115 -16.61 5.99 -27.55
N PHE A 116 -17.35 4.87 -27.49
CA PHE A 116 -17.94 4.24 -28.67
C PHE A 116 -19.41 3.89 -28.46
N ASP A 117 -20.21 4.12 -29.50
CA ASP A 117 -21.45 3.36 -29.70
C ASP A 117 -21.12 1.94 -30.21
N ASP A 118 -22.03 0.98 -30.04
CA ASP A 118 -21.77 -0.43 -30.39
C ASP A 118 -21.25 -0.65 -31.83
N ALA A 119 -21.70 0.18 -32.79
CA ALA A 119 -21.27 0.09 -34.20
C ALA A 119 -19.87 0.70 -34.46
N GLU A 120 -19.34 1.50 -33.53
CA GLU A 120 -18.10 2.27 -33.66
C GLU A 120 -16.92 1.66 -32.87
N ARG A 121 -17.17 0.58 -32.11
CA ARG A 121 -16.15 -0.12 -31.32
C ARG A 121 -14.94 -0.53 -32.18
N PRO A 122 -13.70 -0.43 -31.65
CA PRO A 122 -12.51 -0.87 -32.36
C PRO A 122 -12.59 -2.34 -32.77
N ARG A 123 -12.15 -2.65 -33.99
CA ARG A 123 -12.21 -4.02 -34.54
C ARG A 123 -10.84 -4.66 -34.42
N VAL A 124 -10.72 -5.65 -33.54
CA VAL A 124 -9.49 -6.45 -33.39
C VAL A 124 -9.57 -7.67 -34.30
N GLN A 125 -8.54 -7.88 -35.11
CA GLN A 125 -8.47 -8.96 -36.10
C GLN A 125 -7.06 -9.55 -36.14
N THR A 126 -6.96 -10.87 -36.35
CA THR A 126 -5.69 -11.53 -36.69
C THR A 126 -5.65 -11.73 -38.20
N LEU A 127 -4.60 -11.25 -38.84
CA LEU A 127 -4.39 -11.30 -40.28
C LEU A 127 -3.03 -11.91 -40.58
N THR A 128 -2.80 -12.38 -41.81
CA THR A 128 -1.45 -12.69 -42.28
C THR A 128 -0.73 -11.43 -42.77
N LEU A 129 0.61 -11.44 -42.81
CA LEU A 129 1.38 -10.33 -43.39
C LEU A 129 1.02 -10.06 -44.86
N GLU A 130 0.64 -11.10 -45.61
CA GLU A 130 0.10 -10.94 -46.97
C GLU A 130 -1.21 -10.13 -47.00
N GLN A 131 -2.15 -10.45 -46.11
CA GLN A 131 -3.41 -9.73 -45.98
C GLN A 131 -3.21 -8.30 -45.50
N LEU A 132 -2.27 -8.08 -44.57
CA LEU A 132 -1.91 -6.75 -44.10
C LEU A 132 -1.32 -5.90 -45.22
N LYS A 133 -0.39 -6.46 -46.02
CA LYS A 133 0.23 -5.79 -47.17
C LYS A 133 -0.81 -5.42 -48.24
N ASN A 134 -1.82 -6.26 -48.43
CA ASN A 134 -2.89 -6.07 -49.41
C ASN A 134 -4.19 -5.48 -48.79
N THR A 135 -4.08 -4.70 -47.72
CA THR A 135 -5.25 -4.07 -47.08
C THR A 135 -5.98 -3.14 -48.07
N ALA A 136 -7.24 -3.45 -48.38
CA ALA A 136 -8.06 -2.60 -49.24
C ALA A 136 -8.36 -1.26 -48.55
N PRO A 137 -8.20 -0.11 -49.23
CA PRO A 137 -8.45 1.20 -48.62
C PRO A 137 -9.89 1.42 -48.14
N ALA A 138 -10.85 0.68 -48.69
CA ALA A 138 -12.25 0.68 -48.24
C ALA A 138 -12.45 -0.02 -46.89
N THR A 139 -11.53 -0.92 -46.50
CA THR A 139 -11.57 -1.64 -45.23
C THR A 139 -10.92 -0.81 -44.13
N ALA A 140 -9.66 -0.40 -44.33
CA ALA A 140 -8.92 0.46 -43.42
C ALA A 140 -7.69 1.07 -44.12
N ARG A 141 -7.19 2.21 -43.61
CA ARG A 141 -5.94 2.83 -44.07
C ARG A 141 -4.74 2.23 -43.34
N PHE A 142 -3.75 1.73 -44.08
CA PHE A 142 -2.50 1.17 -43.58
C PHE A 142 -1.36 1.43 -44.56
N PRO A 143 -0.14 1.80 -44.12
CA PRO A 143 0.96 2.11 -45.04
C PRO A 143 1.52 0.86 -45.71
N SER A 144 2.06 1.02 -46.91
CA SER A 144 2.83 -0.02 -47.58
C SER A 144 4.12 -0.32 -46.82
N PHE A 145 4.50 -1.59 -46.77
CA PHE A 145 5.75 -2.05 -46.17
C PHE A 145 6.35 -3.22 -46.95
N GLU A 146 7.65 -3.45 -46.75
CA GLU A 146 8.36 -4.61 -47.27
C GLU A 146 8.69 -5.60 -46.16
N LEU A 147 8.68 -6.89 -46.50
CA LEU A 147 9.05 -7.97 -45.59
C LEU A 147 10.56 -7.99 -45.37
N GLU A 148 10.95 -8.11 -44.12
CA GLU A 148 12.35 -8.21 -43.70
C GLU A 148 12.82 -9.67 -43.69
N PHE A 149 14.14 -9.86 -43.61
CA PHE A 149 14.71 -11.20 -43.56
C PHE A 149 14.18 -11.97 -42.33
N GLY A 150 13.62 -13.15 -42.56
CA GLY A 150 13.00 -13.98 -41.53
C GLY A 150 11.47 -13.86 -41.46
N GLN A 151 10.86 -12.85 -42.08
CA GLN A 151 9.40 -12.69 -42.15
C GLN A 151 8.82 -13.45 -43.34
N GLN A 152 7.74 -14.18 -43.10
CA GLN A 152 7.01 -14.92 -44.12
C GLN A 152 5.64 -14.29 -44.35
N SER A 153 5.12 -14.40 -45.56
CA SER A 153 3.80 -13.85 -45.92
C SER A 153 2.65 -14.49 -45.12
N SER A 154 2.86 -15.71 -44.62
CA SER A 154 1.95 -16.47 -43.77
C SER A 154 2.00 -16.10 -42.29
N ASP A 155 2.98 -15.28 -41.85
CA ASP A 155 3.10 -14.92 -40.44
C ASP A 155 1.86 -14.14 -39.99
N GLU A 156 1.35 -14.49 -38.81
CA GLU A 156 0.16 -13.87 -38.24
C GLU A 156 0.52 -12.57 -37.51
N VAL A 157 -0.36 -11.59 -37.63
CA VAL A 157 -0.27 -10.27 -37.01
C VAL A 157 -1.61 -9.88 -36.43
N THR A 158 -1.62 -9.34 -35.22
CA THR A 158 -2.82 -8.77 -34.62
C THR A 158 -2.92 -7.29 -34.97
N VAL A 159 -4.08 -6.89 -35.50
CA VAL A 159 -4.37 -5.50 -35.86
C VAL A 159 -5.62 -4.99 -35.17
N ILE A 160 -5.67 -3.68 -35.00
CA ILE A 160 -6.82 -2.94 -34.50
C ILE A 160 -7.21 -1.87 -35.52
N ASP A 161 -8.48 -1.88 -35.93
CA ASP A 161 -9.06 -0.84 -36.76
C ASP A 161 -9.83 0.14 -35.87
N VAL A 162 -9.47 1.43 -35.93
CA VAL A 162 -10.08 2.51 -35.12
C VAL A 162 -10.49 3.65 -36.05
N GLN A 163 -11.67 4.23 -35.83
CA GLN A 163 -12.09 5.41 -36.60
C GLN A 163 -11.17 6.61 -36.34
N LYS A 164 -10.85 7.36 -37.41
CA LYS A 164 -9.96 8.53 -37.33
C LYS A 164 -10.40 9.53 -36.26
N LYS A 165 -11.70 9.84 -36.17
CA LYS A 165 -12.25 10.83 -35.22
C LYS A 165 -11.92 10.55 -33.76
N VAL A 166 -11.80 9.27 -33.40
CA VAL A 166 -11.42 8.85 -32.04
C VAL A 166 -9.90 8.82 -31.92
N LEU A 167 -9.23 8.18 -32.87
CA LEU A 167 -7.76 8.01 -32.85
C LEU A 167 -7.02 9.34 -32.77
N GLU A 168 -7.43 10.33 -33.56
CA GLU A 168 -6.79 11.65 -33.62
C GLU A 168 -6.84 12.42 -32.29
N ARG A 169 -7.82 12.11 -31.44
CA ARG A 169 -7.97 12.75 -30.13
C ARG A 169 -7.14 12.10 -29.04
N VAL A 170 -6.82 10.81 -29.18
CA VAL A 170 -6.15 10.03 -28.13
C VAL A 170 -4.67 9.79 -28.42
N LEU A 171 -4.27 9.75 -29.69
CA LEU A 171 -2.90 9.44 -30.06
C LEU A 171 -1.92 10.54 -29.55
N PRO A 172 -0.74 10.18 -29.02
CA PRO A 172 0.30 11.14 -28.70
C PRO A 172 0.81 11.88 -29.94
N THR A 173 1.14 13.16 -29.81
CA THR A 173 1.84 13.93 -30.84
C THR A 173 3.30 13.51 -30.95
N ALA A 174 3.99 13.93 -32.03
CA ALA A 174 5.39 13.57 -32.22
C ALA A 174 6.32 14.08 -31.11
N GLU A 175 6.00 15.23 -30.50
CA GLU A 175 6.75 15.77 -29.36
C GLU A 175 6.41 15.05 -28.05
N GLU A 176 5.18 14.57 -27.88
CA GLU A 176 4.81 13.77 -26.71
C GLU A 176 5.46 12.38 -26.75
N LEU A 177 5.72 11.81 -27.95
CA LEU A 177 6.39 10.52 -28.10
C LEU A 177 7.81 10.48 -27.54
N SER A 178 8.50 11.62 -27.41
CA SER A 178 9.79 11.68 -26.73
C SER A 178 9.68 11.68 -25.20
N LEU A 179 8.47 11.82 -24.64
CA LEU A 179 8.21 11.82 -23.20
C LEU A 179 7.53 10.53 -22.71
N THR A 180 6.83 9.81 -23.60
CA THR A 180 6.05 8.62 -23.24
C THR A 180 6.88 7.35 -23.00
N ALA A 181 8.17 7.36 -23.34
CA ALA A 181 9.06 6.22 -23.17
C ALA A 181 10.36 6.64 -22.47
N HIS A 182 10.83 5.80 -21.55
CA HIS A 182 12.09 6.01 -20.82
C HIS A 182 12.63 4.65 -20.34
N VAL A 183 13.86 4.65 -19.83
CA VAL A 183 14.48 3.48 -19.22
C VAL A 183 14.62 3.69 -17.72
N HIS A 184 14.40 2.65 -16.93
CA HIS A 184 14.69 2.66 -15.51
C HIS A 184 15.57 1.48 -15.13
N GLN A 185 16.49 1.72 -14.20
CA GLN A 185 17.41 0.71 -13.67
C GLN A 185 17.63 0.93 -12.19
N ARG A 186 17.90 -0.13 -11.42
CA ARG A 186 18.26 0.00 -10.01
C ARG A 186 19.78 0.05 -9.86
N LYS A 187 20.23 0.93 -8.97
CA LYS A 187 21.63 1.09 -8.57
C LYS A 187 21.76 0.92 -7.07
N ALA A 188 22.72 0.12 -6.63
CA ALA A 188 23.08 0.05 -5.22
C ALA A 188 23.76 1.35 -4.76
N ALA A 189 23.91 1.51 -3.44
CA ALA A 189 24.52 2.70 -2.85
C ALA A 189 25.99 2.94 -3.28
N ASP A 190 26.70 1.89 -3.70
CA ASP A 190 28.07 1.95 -4.23
C ASP A 190 28.13 2.28 -5.75
N GLY A 191 26.98 2.44 -6.39
CA GLY A 191 26.84 2.72 -7.82
C GLY A 191 26.83 1.49 -8.73
N THR A 192 26.91 0.28 -8.18
CA THR A 192 26.76 -0.95 -8.97
C THR A 192 25.31 -1.14 -9.44
N LEU A 193 25.13 -1.65 -10.66
CA LEU A 193 23.80 -1.95 -11.20
C LEU A 193 23.24 -3.20 -10.53
N GLU A 194 22.04 -3.09 -9.97
CA GLU A 194 21.30 -4.21 -9.39
C GLU A 194 20.13 -4.59 -10.31
N GLY A 195 20.15 -5.80 -10.84
CA GLY A 195 19.07 -6.31 -11.69
C GLY A 195 19.16 -5.84 -13.15
N ASP A 196 18.02 -5.93 -13.84
CA ASP A 196 17.92 -5.68 -15.28
C ASP A 196 17.65 -4.19 -15.59
N ILE A 197 17.95 -3.80 -16.83
CA ILE A 197 17.70 -2.47 -17.36
C ILE A 197 16.44 -2.57 -18.21
N ASP A 198 15.34 -2.01 -17.72
CA ASP A 198 14.01 -2.16 -18.32
C ASP A 198 13.52 -0.86 -18.97
N ALA A 199 12.72 -0.96 -20.03
CA ALA A 199 12.06 0.18 -20.64
C ALA A 199 10.60 0.29 -20.19
N THR A 200 10.14 1.50 -19.92
CA THR A 200 8.74 1.80 -19.62
C THR A 200 8.13 2.64 -20.72
N VAL A 201 6.93 2.26 -21.18
CA VAL A 201 6.10 3.07 -22.07
C VAL A 201 4.77 3.35 -21.37
N PHE A 202 4.38 4.62 -21.23
CA PHE A 202 3.11 4.99 -20.59
C PHE A 202 2.21 5.83 -21.50
N CYS A 203 0.91 5.81 -21.21
CA CYS A 203 -0.14 6.48 -22.00
C CYS A 203 -0.26 7.97 -21.61
N ASN A 204 -0.81 8.79 -22.50
CA ASN A 204 -1.15 10.20 -22.26
C ASN A 204 -2.60 10.40 -21.77
N ARG A 205 -3.31 9.32 -21.44
CA ARG A 205 -4.74 9.32 -21.17
C ARG A 205 -5.09 8.54 -19.91
N LEU A 206 -5.92 9.14 -19.05
CA LEU A 206 -6.46 8.50 -17.85
C LEU A 206 -7.65 7.58 -18.19
N PRO A 207 -7.90 6.50 -17.43
CA PRO A 207 -9.14 5.72 -17.54
C PRO A 207 -10.35 6.49 -17.01
N GLU A 208 -11.54 5.97 -17.25
CA GLU A 208 -12.79 6.53 -16.71
C GLU A 208 -13.16 5.91 -15.35
N PRO A 209 -13.50 6.74 -14.34
CA PRO A 209 -14.10 6.28 -13.09
C PRO A 209 -15.35 5.42 -13.32
N GLY A 210 -15.40 4.24 -12.69
CA GLY A 210 -16.54 3.32 -12.79
C GLY A 210 -16.71 2.66 -14.17
N GLY A 211 -15.69 2.73 -15.04
CA GLY A 211 -15.74 2.24 -16.42
C GLY A 211 -14.70 1.17 -16.73
N ASN A 212 -14.98 0.38 -17.76
CA ASN A 212 -14.01 -0.55 -18.35
C ASN A 212 -13.12 0.18 -19.37
N SER A 213 -11.81 -0.07 -19.30
CA SER A 213 -10.83 0.50 -20.22
C SER A 213 -9.98 -0.61 -20.84
N THR A 214 -9.67 -0.48 -22.13
CA THR A 214 -8.76 -1.38 -22.85
C THR A 214 -7.58 -0.60 -23.38
N VAL A 215 -6.37 -1.10 -23.13
CA VAL A 215 -5.12 -0.48 -23.56
C VAL A 215 -4.51 -1.31 -24.67
N TYR A 216 -4.01 -0.63 -25.70
CA TYR A 216 -3.32 -1.23 -26.83
C TYR A 216 -1.93 -0.63 -26.96
N LEU A 217 -0.91 -1.49 -26.95
CA LEU A 217 0.43 -1.14 -27.40
C LEU A 217 0.46 -1.25 -28.92
N VAL A 218 0.59 -0.10 -29.59
CA VAL A 218 0.50 0.00 -31.05
C VAL A 218 1.84 0.36 -31.67
N SER A 219 2.09 -0.20 -32.86
CA SER A 219 3.21 0.19 -33.71
C SER A 219 2.89 1.48 -34.48
N LEU A 220 3.80 2.45 -34.38
CA LEU A 220 3.79 3.72 -35.09
C LEU A 220 4.90 3.79 -36.15
N GLU A 221 5.51 2.65 -36.51
CA GLU A 221 6.60 2.60 -37.48
C GLU A 221 6.26 3.33 -38.78
N LYS A 222 7.04 4.37 -39.11
CA LYS A 222 6.89 5.19 -40.33
C LYS A 222 5.48 5.80 -40.50
N ARG A 223 4.77 6.04 -39.40
CA ARG A 223 3.43 6.66 -39.39
C ARG A 223 3.46 8.18 -39.20
N PHE A 224 4.61 8.78 -38.94
CA PHE A 224 4.74 10.24 -38.80
C PHE A 224 5.42 10.87 -40.02
N LYS A 225 4.82 11.95 -40.54
CA LYS A 225 5.39 12.78 -41.61
C LYS A 225 5.27 14.24 -41.21
N SER A 226 6.37 14.99 -41.32
CA SER A 226 6.43 16.42 -40.98
C SER A 226 5.91 16.73 -39.57
N GLY A 227 6.18 15.86 -38.60
CA GLY A 227 5.79 16.04 -37.20
C GLY A 227 4.34 15.68 -36.85
N ALA A 228 3.54 15.21 -37.82
CA ALA A 228 2.16 14.79 -37.60
C ALA A 228 1.94 13.33 -38.00
N PHE A 229 0.94 12.69 -37.41
CA PHE A 229 0.53 11.34 -37.80
C PHE A 229 -0.12 11.34 -39.19
N ASP A 230 0.32 10.43 -40.06
CA ASP A 230 -0.15 10.28 -41.43
C ASP A 230 -1.39 9.38 -41.49
N TYR A 231 -2.56 10.02 -41.58
CA TYR A 231 -3.85 9.36 -41.77
C TYR A 231 -4.15 8.94 -43.22
N GLN A 232 -3.23 9.13 -44.18
CA GLN A 232 -3.39 8.74 -45.58
C GLN A 232 -4.63 9.35 -46.27
N GLY A 233 -5.00 10.57 -45.87
CA GLY A 233 -6.17 11.28 -46.40
C GLY A 233 -7.51 10.77 -45.89
N ALA A 234 -7.55 9.99 -44.81
CA ALA A 234 -8.80 9.46 -44.24
C ALA A 234 -9.79 10.55 -43.79
N GLY A 235 -11.07 10.30 -44.04
CA GLY A 235 -12.19 11.05 -43.43
C GLY A 235 -12.40 10.70 -41.94
N PRO A 236 -13.22 11.47 -41.20
CA PRO A 236 -13.43 11.26 -39.75
C PRO A 236 -13.96 9.87 -39.35
N ASP A 237 -14.88 9.31 -40.15
CA ASP A 237 -15.50 8.00 -39.88
C ASP A 237 -14.79 6.84 -40.58
N GLU A 238 -13.71 7.11 -41.33
CA GLU A 238 -12.91 6.07 -41.95
C GLU A 238 -12.01 5.37 -40.92
N TRP A 239 -11.75 4.08 -41.18
CA TRP A 239 -10.99 3.20 -40.29
C TRP A 239 -9.49 3.33 -40.56
N ILE A 240 -8.72 3.52 -39.49
CA ILE A 240 -7.27 3.51 -39.48
C ILE A 240 -6.80 2.21 -38.84
N ARG A 241 -5.96 1.46 -39.54
CA ARG A 241 -5.41 0.21 -39.05
C ARG A 241 -4.09 0.44 -38.33
N LEU A 242 -3.94 -0.15 -37.15
CA LEU A 242 -2.70 -0.18 -36.37
C LEU A 242 -2.36 -1.63 -36.05
N VAL A 243 -1.07 -1.93 -35.99
CA VAL A 243 -0.59 -3.23 -35.48
C VAL A 243 -0.60 -3.17 -33.96
N SER A 244 -1.22 -4.14 -33.31
CA SER A 244 -1.27 -4.27 -31.85
C SER A 244 -0.26 -5.31 -31.40
N LEU A 245 0.73 -4.86 -30.64
CA LEU A 245 1.82 -5.68 -30.11
C LEU A 245 1.42 -6.36 -28.78
N LYS A 246 0.56 -5.72 -27.99
CA LYS A 246 -0.07 -6.27 -26.78
C LYS A 246 -1.35 -5.47 -26.51
N SER A 247 -2.34 -6.14 -25.93
CA SER A 247 -3.51 -5.49 -25.36
C SER A 247 -3.87 -6.11 -24.00
N TRP A 248 -4.53 -5.33 -23.16
CA TRP A 248 -5.11 -5.77 -21.89
C TRP A 248 -6.27 -4.85 -21.49
N SER A 249 -7.13 -5.31 -20.59
CA SER A 249 -8.28 -4.55 -20.09
C SER A 249 -8.31 -4.57 -18.57
N PHE A 250 -8.92 -3.54 -17.97
CA PHE A 250 -9.08 -3.40 -16.53
C PHE A 250 -10.30 -2.53 -16.22
N PHE A 251 -10.81 -2.65 -15.00
CA PHE A 251 -11.93 -1.84 -14.51
C PHE A 251 -11.44 -0.84 -13.47
N SER A 252 -11.68 0.45 -13.73
CA SER A 252 -11.42 1.49 -12.73
C SER A 252 -12.65 1.70 -11.88
N VAL A 253 -12.57 1.48 -10.56
CA VAL A 253 -13.67 1.80 -9.65
C VAL A 253 -13.85 3.32 -9.53
N ASP A 254 -15.01 3.74 -9.03
CA ASP A 254 -15.26 5.13 -8.64
C ASP A 254 -14.28 5.52 -7.52
N PRO A 255 -13.54 6.65 -7.63
CA PRO A 255 -12.64 7.16 -6.59
C PRO A 255 -13.30 7.25 -5.20
N ARG A 256 -14.60 7.50 -5.11
CA ARG A 256 -15.32 7.55 -3.82
C ARG A 256 -15.36 6.19 -3.12
N ARG A 257 -15.22 5.10 -3.88
CA ARG A 257 -15.16 3.71 -3.38
C ARG A 257 -13.72 3.18 -3.33
N SER A 258 -12.72 4.00 -3.65
CA SER A 258 -11.32 3.61 -3.54
C SER A 258 -10.86 3.59 -2.09
N PHE A 259 -9.69 3.00 -1.84
CA PHE A 259 -9.02 3.09 -0.55
C PHE A 259 -8.99 4.53 -0.01
N PHE A 260 -8.62 5.49 -0.86
CA PHE A 260 -8.57 6.90 -0.51
C PHE A 260 -9.95 7.47 -0.20
N GLY A 261 -10.94 7.22 -1.06
CA GLY A 261 -12.31 7.65 -0.84
C GLY A 261 -12.93 7.08 0.44
N LEU A 262 -12.75 5.78 0.70
CA LEU A 262 -13.29 5.11 1.88
C LEU A 262 -12.65 5.64 3.17
N MET A 263 -11.32 5.73 3.21
CA MET A 263 -10.60 6.19 4.40
C MET A 263 -10.84 7.68 4.70
N THR A 264 -10.97 8.52 3.66
CA THR A 264 -11.27 9.95 3.86
C THR A 264 -12.69 10.17 4.37
N GLN A 265 -13.65 9.34 3.96
CA GLN A 265 -15.07 9.43 4.35
C GLN A 265 -15.41 8.74 5.69
N LEU A 266 -14.43 8.14 6.39
CA LEU A 266 -14.67 7.51 7.69
C LEU A 266 -15.27 8.49 8.69
N ASN A 267 -16.20 8.01 9.51
CA ASN A 267 -16.72 8.71 10.67
C ASN A 267 -15.61 8.89 11.71
N ARG A 268 -15.21 10.15 11.94
CA ARG A 268 -14.18 10.57 12.90
C ARG A 268 -14.76 11.22 14.16
N SER A 269 -16.08 11.17 14.36
CA SER A 269 -16.76 11.94 15.40
C SER A 269 -17.69 11.06 16.25
N PRO A 270 -17.45 10.92 17.56
CA PRO A 270 -16.26 11.38 18.29
C PRO A 270 -14.98 10.66 17.81
N GLY A 271 -13.82 11.30 17.97
CA GLY A 271 -12.52 10.70 17.60
C GLY A 271 -12.11 9.56 18.52
N GLU A 272 -12.73 9.48 19.70
CA GLU A 272 -12.45 8.50 20.74
C GLU A 272 -13.62 7.51 20.94
N PRO A 273 -13.38 6.30 21.49
CA PRO A 273 -14.44 5.29 21.70
C PRO A 273 -15.37 5.70 22.85
N ARG A 274 -16.30 6.61 22.57
CA ARG A 274 -17.31 7.10 23.50
C ARG A 274 -18.67 7.24 22.83
N LEU A 275 -19.72 7.18 23.63
CA LEU A 275 -21.07 7.40 23.14
C LEU A 275 -21.25 8.88 22.74
N PRO A 276 -21.98 9.17 21.65
CA PRO A 276 -22.28 10.54 21.28
C PRO A 276 -23.18 11.17 22.36
N ALA A 277 -22.82 12.36 22.82
CA ALA A 277 -23.68 13.15 23.69
C ALA A 277 -24.77 13.80 22.82
N GLU A 278 -26.01 13.34 22.95
CA GLU A 278 -27.17 13.99 22.33
C GLU A 278 -27.60 15.23 23.14
N ASP A 279 -28.27 16.21 22.52
CA ASP A 279 -28.79 17.40 23.20
C ASP A 279 -29.77 17.08 24.35
N THR A 280 -30.34 15.88 24.34
CA THR A 280 -31.24 15.32 25.36
C THR A 280 -30.50 14.67 26.54
N THR A 281 -29.17 14.59 26.50
CA THR A 281 -28.36 13.94 27.53
C THR A 281 -28.47 14.71 28.84
N HIS A 282 -28.86 14.00 29.90
CA HIS A 282 -28.96 14.60 31.22
C HIS A 282 -27.60 15.14 31.70
N ARG A 283 -27.56 16.36 32.24
CA ARG A 283 -26.34 17.09 32.65
C ARG A 283 -25.40 16.29 33.56
N LEU A 284 -25.94 15.38 34.38
CA LEU A 284 -25.16 14.52 35.28
C LEU A 284 -24.51 13.31 34.58
N ALA A 285 -25.05 12.87 33.44
CA ALA A 285 -24.53 11.70 32.69
C ALA A 285 -23.47 12.09 31.66
N ALA A 286 -23.53 13.31 31.12
CA ALA A 286 -22.59 13.77 30.09
C ALA A 286 -21.10 13.58 30.45
N PRO A 287 -20.63 13.93 31.67
CA PRO A 287 -19.22 13.74 32.03
C PRO A 287 -18.76 12.28 32.04
N TYR A 288 -19.67 11.34 32.31
CA TYR A 288 -19.37 9.90 32.29
C TYR A 288 -19.31 9.36 30.87
N LEU A 289 -20.24 9.78 30.00
CA LEU A 289 -20.21 9.41 28.59
C LEU A 289 -18.94 9.95 27.91
N GLU A 290 -18.55 11.20 28.23
CA GLU A 290 -17.31 11.80 27.72
C GLU A 290 -16.05 11.03 28.13
N GLN A 291 -16.07 10.39 29.31
CA GLN A 291 -15.01 9.52 29.81
C GLN A 291 -15.09 8.08 29.28
N GLY A 292 -16.03 7.76 28.39
CA GLY A 292 -16.18 6.44 27.76
C GLY A 292 -16.97 5.43 28.59
N TYR A 293 -17.68 5.87 29.65
CA TYR A 293 -18.55 4.96 30.40
C TYR A 293 -19.85 4.67 29.64
N VAL A 294 -20.24 3.41 29.65
CA VAL A 294 -21.49 2.93 29.05
C VAL A 294 -22.38 2.34 30.15
N PRO A 295 -23.67 2.72 30.22
CA PRO A 295 -24.60 2.10 31.15
C PRO A 295 -24.92 0.67 30.70
N VAL A 296 -24.66 -0.30 31.57
CA VAL A 296 -24.91 -1.72 31.31
C VAL A 296 -25.92 -2.30 32.32
N PRO A 297 -26.81 -3.22 31.90
CA PRO A 297 -27.65 -3.96 32.82
C PRO A 297 -26.79 -4.83 33.75
N HIS A 298 -26.91 -4.62 35.06
CA HIS A 298 -26.14 -5.33 36.07
C HIS A 298 -27.05 -6.15 36.98
N ARG A 299 -26.79 -7.46 37.06
CA ARG A 299 -27.42 -8.37 38.02
C ARG A 299 -26.50 -8.58 39.21
N MET A 300 -26.94 -8.13 40.38
CA MET A 300 -26.22 -8.30 41.63
C MET A 300 -26.20 -9.77 42.05
N ARG A 301 -25.26 -10.13 42.92
CA ARG A 301 -25.10 -11.49 43.48
C ARG A 301 -26.38 -12.06 44.12
N ARG A 302 -27.24 -11.20 44.69
CA ARG A 302 -28.52 -11.59 45.30
C ARG A 302 -29.70 -11.64 44.31
N GLY A 303 -29.44 -11.47 43.01
CA GLY A 303 -30.44 -11.52 41.94
C GLY A 303 -31.18 -10.21 41.69
N SER A 304 -30.91 -9.13 42.43
CA SER A 304 -31.46 -7.81 42.13
C SER A 304 -30.90 -7.27 40.81
N LYS A 305 -31.75 -6.55 40.08
CA LYS A 305 -31.39 -5.91 38.80
C LYS A 305 -31.15 -4.43 39.05
N THR A 306 -30.05 -3.92 38.54
CA THR A 306 -29.71 -2.49 38.54
C THR A 306 -29.04 -2.13 37.21
N VAL A 307 -28.68 -0.85 37.05
CA VAL A 307 -27.80 -0.38 35.99
C VAL A 307 -26.49 0.05 36.62
N SER A 308 -25.38 -0.24 35.95
CA SER A 308 -24.04 0.16 36.40
C SER A 308 -23.25 0.70 35.22
N PHE A 309 -22.28 1.56 35.49
CA PHE A 309 -21.36 2.03 34.48
C PHE A 309 -20.27 0.98 34.23
N TYR A 310 -19.98 0.75 32.96
CA TYR A 310 -18.86 -0.06 32.51
C TYR A 310 -18.05 0.74 31.50
N ARG A 311 -16.73 0.74 31.67
CA ARG A 311 -15.75 1.28 30.74
C ARG A 311 -14.74 0.19 30.42
N GLY A 312 -14.53 -0.05 29.12
CA GLY A 312 -13.54 -1.00 28.65
C GLY A 312 -12.11 -0.47 28.82
N PRO A 313 -11.09 -1.23 28.35
CA PRO A 313 -9.70 -0.83 28.42
C PRO A 313 -9.32 0.31 27.45
N LEU A 314 -10.23 0.74 26.57
CA LEU A 314 -9.95 1.70 25.50
C LEU A 314 -10.47 3.09 25.92
N LEU A 315 -9.57 3.96 26.35
CA LEU A 315 -9.93 5.25 26.96
C LEU A 315 -9.93 6.40 25.96
N PRO A 316 -10.87 7.37 26.11
CA PRO A 316 -10.89 8.60 25.34
C PRO A 316 -9.90 9.68 25.85
N GLY A 317 -8.95 9.32 26.72
CA GLY A 317 -8.00 10.29 27.30
C GLY A 317 -7.11 9.67 28.37
N GLU A 318 -6.57 10.52 29.26
CA GLU A 318 -5.75 10.06 30.39
C GLU A 318 -6.63 9.53 31.53
N ASN A 319 -6.37 8.30 31.94
CA ASN A 319 -6.89 7.79 33.20
C ASN A 319 -5.88 8.07 34.32
N ARG A 320 -6.33 8.79 35.35
CA ARG A 320 -5.53 9.08 36.56
C ARG A 320 -5.86 8.13 37.71
N ASP A 321 -6.70 7.13 37.46
CA ASP A 321 -7.07 6.17 38.48
C ASP A 321 -5.86 5.32 38.88
N SER A 322 -5.70 5.15 40.19
CA SER A 322 -4.83 4.11 40.74
C SER A 322 -5.69 3.05 41.41
N VAL A 323 -5.34 1.78 41.19
CA VAL A 323 -6.01 0.64 41.81
C VAL A 323 -5.02 -0.07 42.73
N SER A 324 -5.44 -0.30 43.97
CA SER A 324 -4.71 -1.14 44.91
C SER A 324 -5.04 -2.60 44.62
N LEU A 325 -4.08 -3.32 44.03
CA LEU A 325 -4.23 -4.73 43.65
C LEU A 325 -3.80 -5.67 44.78
N SER A 326 -4.04 -6.98 44.64
CA SER A 326 -4.15 -7.98 45.72
C SER A 326 -5.55 -8.08 46.34
N VAL A 327 -6.58 -7.85 45.53
CA VAL A 327 -7.97 -8.06 45.93
C VAL A 327 -8.28 -9.55 46.03
N LYS A 328 -9.15 -9.95 46.96
CA LYS A 328 -9.53 -11.36 47.13
C LYS A 328 -10.74 -11.74 46.26
N CYS A 329 -11.54 -10.76 45.86
CA CYS A 329 -12.69 -10.94 44.99
C CYS A 329 -12.97 -9.69 44.14
N SER A 330 -13.75 -9.87 43.07
CA SER A 330 -14.18 -8.79 42.17
C SER A 330 -14.93 -7.67 42.89
N ASP A 331 -15.68 -7.99 43.94
CA ASP A 331 -16.53 -7.02 44.66
C ASP A 331 -15.71 -5.93 45.38
N GLU A 332 -14.44 -6.18 45.70
CA GLU A 332 -13.51 -5.19 46.27
C GLU A 332 -13.14 -4.08 45.28
N LEU A 333 -13.33 -4.31 43.97
CA LEU A 333 -13.06 -3.36 42.90
C LEU A 333 -14.31 -2.58 42.45
N LEU A 334 -15.47 -2.83 43.07
CA LEU A 334 -16.68 -2.06 42.81
C LEU A 334 -16.55 -0.65 43.36
N ARG A 335 -16.83 0.34 42.52
CA ARG A 335 -16.78 1.75 42.90
C ARG A 335 -18.18 2.32 42.90
N TYR A 336 -18.58 2.97 43.97
CA TYR A 336 -19.86 3.65 44.06
C TYR A 336 -19.67 5.13 43.80
N ASP A 337 -20.38 5.68 42.81
CA ASP A 337 -20.46 7.12 42.60
C ASP A 337 -21.68 7.70 43.35
N PRO A 338 -21.47 8.51 44.40
CA PRO A 338 -22.57 9.15 45.12
C PRO A 338 -23.35 10.18 44.29
N ALA A 339 -22.74 10.75 43.24
CA ALA A 339 -23.38 11.80 42.44
C ALA A 339 -24.47 11.25 41.51
N THR A 340 -24.23 10.08 40.90
CA THR A 340 -25.20 9.38 40.04
C THR A 340 -25.96 8.27 40.77
N GLY A 341 -25.46 7.81 41.91
CA GLY A 341 -26.00 6.64 42.62
C GLY A 341 -25.74 5.31 41.91
N MET A 342 -24.88 5.31 40.89
CA MET A 342 -24.53 4.13 40.10
C MET A 342 -23.21 3.51 40.58
N LEU A 343 -23.06 2.21 40.33
CA LEU A 343 -21.78 1.53 40.50
C LEU A 343 -20.99 1.61 39.20
N ASP A 344 -19.69 1.82 39.30
CA ASP A 344 -18.70 1.52 38.28
C ASP A 344 -18.18 0.09 38.51
N VAL A 345 -18.43 -0.78 37.53
CA VAL A 345 -18.07 -2.20 37.54
C VAL A 345 -16.84 -2.50 36.69
N SER A 346 -16.19 -1.49 36.09
CA SER A 346 -15.15 -1.66 35.06
C SER A 346 -14.00 -2.57 35.51
N TYR A 347 -13.38 -2.27 36.66
CA TYR A 347 -12.26 -3.04 37.19
C TYR A 347 -12.68 -4.38 37.81
N ALA A 348 -13.87 -4.44 38.42
CA ALA A 348 -14.44 -5.70 38.90
C ALA A 348 -14.68 -6.69 37.75
N CYS A 349 -15.21 -6.21 36.63
CA CYS A 349 -15.40 -6.97 35.40
C CYS A 349 -14.07 -7.41 34.79
N ALA A 350 -13.06 -6.53 34.73
CA ALA A 350 -11.73 -6.88 34.24
C ALA A 350 -11.11 -8.03 35.04
N TRP A 351 -11.17 -7.94 36.37
CA TRP A 351 -10.63 -8.96 37.26
C TRP A 351 -11.33 -10.32 37.10
N GLU A 352 -12.67 -10.33 37.12
CA GLU A 352 -13.41 -11.58 36.95
C GLU A 352 -13.22 -12.17 35.55
N LEU A 353 -13.12 -11.33 34.51
CA LEU A 353 -12.82 -11.76 33.15
C LEU A 353 -11.46 -12.48 33.07
N GLY A 354 -10.41 -11.90 33.65
CA GLY A 354 -9.07 -12.48 33.62
C GLY A 354 -9.02 -13.85 34.28
N ARG A 355 -9.72 -13.98 35.41
CA ARG A 355 -9.92 -15.26 36.12
C ARG A 355 -10.64 -16.28 35.24
N MET A 356 -11.75 -15.89 34.62
CA MET A 356 -12.57 -16.77 33.78
C MET A 356 -11.84 -17.21 32.51
N LEU A 357 -11.14 -16.30 31.83
CA LEU A 357 -10.32 -16.62 30.65
C LEU A 357 -9.21 -17.62 31.00
N THR A 358 -8.55 -17.42 32.14
CA THR A 358 -7.49 -18.33 32.59
C THR A 358 -8.05 -19.70 32.97
N LEU A 359 -9.21 -19.76 33.66
CA LEU A 359 -9.88 -21.04 33.98
C LEU A 359 -10.35 -21.79 32.74
N ALA A 360 -10.82 -21.08 31.71
CA ALA A 360 -11.19 -21.69 30.44
C ALA A 360 -9.99 -22.38 29.77
N ASN A 361 -8.78 -21.84 29.96
CA ASN A 361 -7.53 -22.46 29.53
C ASN A 361 -6.99 -23.42 30.60
N SER A 362 -7.54 -24.64 30.66
CA SER A 362 -7.18 -25.66 31.66
C SER A 362 -5.67 -25.98 31.72
N GLY A 363 -4.95 -25.93 30.60
CA GLY A 363 -3.51 -26.14 30.54
C GLY A 363 -2.73 -25.06 31.28
N VAL A 364 -3.01 -23.78 30.98
CA VAL A 364 -2.39 -22.64 31.67
C VAL A 364 -2.76 -22.60 33.15
N ALA A 365 -4.04 -22.84 33.48
CA ALA A 365 -4.51 -22.83 34.87
C ALA A 365 -3.79 -23.87 35.74
N LEU A 366 -3.61 -25.09 35.23
CA LEU A 366 -2.91 -26.17 35.94
C LEU A 366 -1.43 -25.86 36.12
N GLU A 367 -0.76 -25.37 35.07
CA GLU A 367 0.66 -25.00 35.14
C GLU A 367 0.91 -23.84 36.10
N LEU A 368 0.07 -22.81 36.06
CA LEU A 368 0.11 -21.68 37.00
C LEU A 368 -0.06 -22.16 38.44
N PHE A 369 -1.05 -23.01 38.70
CA PHE A 369 -1.27 -23.60 40.03
C PHE A 369 -0.07 -24.41 40.52
N GLN A 370 0.48 -25.29 39.67
CA GLN A 370 1.63 -26.12 40.00
C GLN A 370 2.89 -25.30 40.23
N TRP A 371 3.11 -24.25 39.43
CA TRP A 371 4.22 -23.32 39.61
C TRP A 371 4.10 -22.57 40.94
N LYS A 372 2.94 -21.99 41.26
CA LYS A 372 2.71 -21.33 42.55
C LYS A 372 2.96 -22.27 43.74
N LYS A 373 2.50 -23.51 43.66
CA LYS A 373 2.71 -24.53 44.70
C LYS A 373 4.20 -24.86 44.88
N ARG A 374 4.96 -25.02 43.78
CA ARG A 374 6.41 -25.27 43.82
C ARG A 374 7.17 -24.07 44.41
N SER A 375 6.83 -22.85 43.99
CA SER A 375 7.41 -21.61 44.53
C SER A 375 7.14 -21.49 46.04
N ALA A 376 5.92 -21.79 46.50
CA ALA A 376 5.58 -21.80 47.91
C ALA A 376 6.38 -22.83 48.72
N GLN A 377 6.56 -24.04 48.20
CA GLN A 377 7.36 -25.09 48.84
C GLN A 377 8.84 -24.70 48.95
N GLN A 378 9.40 -24.08 47.92
CA GLN A 378 10.79 -23.60 47.92
C GLN A 378 10.99 -22.47 48.95
N GLU A 379 10.08 -21.49 49.01
CA GLU A 379 10.15 -20.40 50.00
C GLU A 379 10.04 -20.92 51.45
N GLN A 380 9.15 -21.87 51.70
CA GLN A 380 9.04 -22.51 53.02
C GLN A 380 10.30 -23.32 53.37
N GLY A 381 10.87 -24.06 52.42
CA GLY A 381 12.12 -24.79 52.61
C GLY A 381 13.29 -23.86 52.96
N LEU A 382 13.42 -22.72 52.27
CA LEU A 382 14.40 -21.68 52.55
C LEU A 382 14.20 -21.05 53.94
N SER A 383 12.95 -20.81 54.33
CA SER A 383 12.61 -20.20 55.63
C SER A 383 12.89 -21.16 56.80
N GLN A 384 12.56 -22.45 56.64
CA GLN A 384 12.87 -23.50 57.64
C GLN A 384 14.38 -23.77 57.74
N GLY A 385 15.11 -23.72 56.62
CA GLY A 385 16.57 -23.85 56.58
C GLY A 385 17.31 -22.65 57.19
N ARG A 386 16.72 -21.45 57.19
CA ARG A 386 17.24 -20.28 57.94
C ARG A 386 16.95 -20.36 59.44
N ALA A 387 15.80 -20.89 59.84
CA ALA A 387 15.40 -21.03 61.24
C ALA A 387 16.17 -22.15 61.97
N ARG A 388 16.51 -23.24 61.27
CA ARG A 388 17.39 -24.30 61.76
C ARG A 388 18.80 -24.05 61.23
N ARG A 389 19.73 -23.55 62.06
CA ARG A 389 21.16 -23.34 61.70
C ARG A 389 21.87 -24.66 61.31
N LEU A 390 21.49 -25.26 60.20
CA LEU A 390 22.12 -26.43 59.62
C LEU A 390 23.19 -25.96 58.63
N PRO A 391 24.45 -26.44 58.72
CA PRO A 391 25.52 -26.05 57.82
C PRO A 391 25.37 -26.83 56.51
N LEU A 392 24.36 -26.48 55.71
CA LEU A 392 24.23 -26.98 54.35
C LEU A 392 24.74 -25.94 53.36
N ARG A 393 25.63 -26.42 52.48
CA ARG A 393 26.24 -25.72 51.35
C ARG A 393 25.19 -24.86 50.64
N HIS A 394 25.51 -23.57 50.49
CA HIS A 394 24.66 -22.63 49.76
C HIS A 394 24.74 -22.91 48.26
N SER A 395 23.98 -23.88 47.77
CA SER A 395 23.50 -23.80 46.39
C SER A 395 22.39 -22.76 46.42
N ARG A 396 22.60 -21.59 45.79
CA ARG A 396 21.48 -20.71 45.47
C ARG A 396 20.48 -21.57 44.70
N PRO A 397 19.25 -21.80 45.17
CA PRO A 397 18.27 -22.45 44.32
C PRO A 397 18.07 -21.53 43.12
N ASP A 398 18.23 -22.07 41.92
CA ASP A 398 17.71 -21.41 40.72
C ASP A 398 16.23 -21.18 41.00
N MET A 399 15.85 -19.91 41.19
CA MET A 399 14.45 -19.53 41.29
C MET A 399 13.78 -20.06 40.02
N THR A 400 12.87 -21.01 40.17
CA THR A 400 12.17 -21.56 39.02
C THR A 400 11.36 -20.44 38.38
N GLY A 401 11.83 -19.97 37.23
CA GLY A 401 11.14 -18.98 36.40
C GLY A 401 9.70 -19.42 36.12
N MET A 402 8.85 -18.45 35.82
CA MET A 402 7.48 -18.74 35.40
C MET A 402 7.52 -19.62 34.13
N PRO A 403 6.68 -20.66 34.02
CA PRO A 403 6.65 -21.49 32.81
C PRO A 403 6.37 -20.62 31.58
N GLU A 404 7.06 -20.89 30.47
CA GLU A 404 6.99 -20.10 29.24
C GLU A 404 5.55 -19.95 28.71
N ARG A 405 4.75 -21.01 28.79
CA ARG A 405 3.33 -20.99 28.40
C ARG A 405 2.50 -20.01 29.24
N VAL A 406 2.76 -19.96 30.54
CA VAL A 406 2.10 -19.02 31.45
C VAL A 406 2.59 -17.60 31.13
N GLU A 407 3.89 -17.41 30.89
CA GLU A 407 4.42 -16.11 30.49
C GLU A 407 3.83 -15.59 29.18
N ALA A 408 3.75 -16.44 28.15
CA ALA A 408 3.12 -16.12 26.88
C ALA A 408 1.64 -15.76 27.04
N TRP A 409 0.91 -16.46 27.94
CA TRP A 409 -0.48 -16.15 28.26
C TRP A 409 -0.65 -14.77 28.88
N PHE A 410 0.13 -14.44 29.92
CA PHE A 410 0.07 -13.12 30.56
C PHE A 410 0.52 -12.00 29.60
N ARG A 411 1.51 -12.26 28.75
CA ARG A 411 1.94 -11.34 27.70
C ARG A 411 0.81 -11.09 26.69
N GLY A 412 0.14 -12.14 26.23
CA GLY A 412 -1.02 -12.03 25.36
C GLY A 412 -2.16 -11.22 25.99
N LEU A 413 -2.53 -11.52 27.24
CA LEU A 413 -3.58 -10.78 27.96
C LEU A 413 -3.23 -9.31 28.15
N SER A 414 -1.96 -8.97 28.39
CA SER A 414 -1.50 -7.58 28.51
C SER A 414 -1.69 -6.77 27.21
N LEU A 415 -1.71 -7.47 26.06
CA LEU A 415 -2.01 -6.92 24.73
C LEU A 415 -3.47 -7.16 24.31
N LEU A 416 -4.34 -7.50 25.26
CA LEU A 416 -5.77 -7.78 25.06
C LEU A 416 -6.07 -9.01 24.18
N VAL A 417 -5.13 -9.92 23.99
CA VAL A 417 -5.32 -11.13 23.17
C VAL A 417 -6.32 -12.06 23.86
N GLY A 418 -7.35 -12.48 23.14
CA GLY A 418 -8.41 -13.35 23.67
C GLY A 418 -9.44 -12.64 24.56
N VAL A 419 -9.35 -11.31 24.74
CA VAL A 419 -10.40 -10.53 25.40
C VAL A 419 -11.63 -10.47 24.48
N PRO A 420 -12.83 -10.86 24.93
CA PRO A 420 -14.01 -10.84 24.07
C PRO A 420 -14.37 -9.41 23.63
N PHE A 421 -14.80 -9.25 22.37
CA PHE A 421 -15.05 -7.95 21.76
C PHE A 421 -16.01 -7.05 22.55
N ASN A 422 -17.06 -7.62 23.17
CA ASN A 422 -18.02 -6.86 23.99
C ASN A 422 -17.43 -6.23 25.26
N TYR A 423 -16.24 -6.67 25.71
CA TYR A 423 -15.52 -6.00 26.80
C TYR A 423 -14.66 -4.83 26.30
N LEU A 424 -14.29 -4.83 25.02
CA LEU A 424 -13.57 -3.74 24.35
C LEU A 424 -14.55 -2.65 23.90
N ILE A 425 -15.61 -3.06 23.21
CA ILE A 425 -16.68 -2.20 22.67
C ILE A 425 -18.02 -2.72 23.19
N PRO A 426 -18.49 -2.24 24.35
CA PRO A 426 -19.73 -2.71 24.98
C PRO A 426 -21.02 -2.25 24.27
N ASP A 427 -20.97 -1.22 23.43
CA ASP A 427 -22.09 -0.70 22.65
C ASP A 427 -21.60 -0.37 21.23
N GLU A 428 -22.36 -0.78 20.22
CA GLU A 428 -21.99 -0.63 18.80
C GLU A 428 -21.80 0.84 18.41
N ARG A 429 -22.45 1.77 19.09
CA ARG A 429 -22.34 3.21 18.81
C ARG A 429 -20.96 3.79 19.15
N LEU A 430 -20.14 3.09 19.94
CA LEU A 430 -18.76 3.50 20.19
C LEU A 430 -17.89 3.34 18.93
N LEU A 431 -18.21 2.36 18.06
CA LEU A 431 -17.52 2.07 16.81
C LEU A 431 -18.55 1.76 15.71
N PRO A 432 -19.21 2.79 15.15
CA PRO A 432 -20.16 2.61 14.05
C PRO A 432 -19.45 2.11 12.79
N ALA A 433 -20.24 1.59 11.83
CA ALA A 433 -19.72 1.19 10.52
C ALA A 433 -19.07 2.38 9.79
N GLU A 434 -18.01 2.10 9.03
CA GLU A 434 -17.17 3.09 8.35
C GLU A 434 -16.66 4.16 9.33
N GLY A 435 -16.09 3.74 10.47
CA GLY A 435 -15.64 4.61 11.54
C GLY A 435 -14.24 4.26 12.05
N VAL A 436 -13.52 5.29 12.50
CA VAL A 436 -12.21 5.15 13.15
C VAL A 436 -12.21 5.81 14.52
N ARG A 437 -11.63 5.14 15.52
CA ARG A 437 -11.53 5.62 16.91
C ARG A 437 -10.11 5.47 17.41
N PHE A 438 -9.61 6.49 18.10
CA PHE A 438 -8.30 6.51 18.73
C PHE A 438 -8.45 6.43 20.24
N PHE A 439 -7.54 5.70 20.90
CA PHE A 439 -7.64 5.47 22.34
C PHE A 439 -6.26 5.37 23.01
N ARG A 440 -6.27 5.53 24.32
CA ARG A 440 -5.17 5.12 25.22
C ARG A 440 -5.58 3.87 25.99
N LEU A 441 -4.65 2.96 26.21
CA LEU A 441 -4.90 1.74 26.95
C LEU A 441 -4.97 2.03 28.45
N ASP A 442 -6.04 1.58 29.10
CA ASP A 442 -6.20 1.67 30.55
C ASP A 442 -5.30 0.65 31.26
N SER A 443 -4.13 1.10 31.72
CA SER A 443 -3.19 0.26 32.45
C SER A 443 -3.80 -0.30 33.73
N ALA A 444 -4.68 0.44 34.41
CA ALA A 444 -5.35 -0.04 35.62
C ALA A 444 -6.35 -1.16 35.31
N TRP A 445 -7.08 -1.06 34.19
CA TRP A 445 -7.98 -2.12 33.73
C TRP A 445 -7.19 -3.39 33.38
N VAL A 446 -6.10 -3.26 32.62
CA VAL A 446 -5.22 -4.39 32.24
C VAL A 446 -4.60 -5.01 33.48
N ASP A 447 -4.12 -4.20 34.43
CA ASP A 447 -3.60 -4.67 35.71
C ASP A 447 -4.64 -5.48 36.50
N CYS A 448 -5.91 -5.04 36.52
CA CYS A 448 -7.00 -5.79 37.13
C CYS A 448 -7.25 -7.13 36.40
N LEU A 449 -7.23 -7.14 35.07
CA LEU A 449 -7.36 -8.34 34.25
C LEU A 449 -6.24 -9.35 34.60
N LEU A 450 -4.99 -8.89 34.64
CA LEU A 450 -3.83 -9.73 34.97
C LEU A 450 -3.89 -10.19 36.44
N ASP A 451 -4.32 -9.34 37.38
CA ASP A 451 -4.49 -9.71 38.78
C ASP A 451 -5.53 -10.84 38.94
N GLY A 452 -6.65 -10.74 38.23
CA GLY A 452 -7.69 -11.76 38.17
C GLY A 452 -7.23 -13.06 37.53
N ALA A 453 -6.52 -13.00 36.41
CA ALA A 453 -5.88 -14.15 35.78
C ALA A 453 -4.89 -14.84 36.73
N PHE A 454 -4.14 -14.05 37.50
CA PHE A 454 -3.22 -14.58 38.49
C PHE A 454 -3.91 -15.10 39.74
N SER A 455 -5.17 -14.77 40.03
CA SER A 455 -5.87 -15.21 41.27
C SER A 455 -6.08 -16.74 41.39
N ILE A 456 -5.88 -17.49 40.31
CA ILE A 456 -6.09 -18.93 40.29
C ILE A 456 -5.22 -19.65 41.32
N GLY A 457 -5.86 -20.51 42.11
CA GLY A 457 -5.20 -21.33 43.12
C GLY A 457 -5.07 -20.69 44.51
N SER A 458 -5.53 -19.45 44.68
CA SER A 458 -5.36 -18.70 45.93
C SER A 458 -6.62 -18.75 46.78
N VAL A 459 -6.53 -19.40 47.94
CA VAL A 459 -7.69 -19.68 48.81
C VAL A 459 -7.49 -19.10 50.20
N THR A 460 -6.28 -19.18 50.76
CA THR A 460 -5.97 -18.70 52.11
C THR A 460 -5.32 -17.31 52.09
N ASP A 461 -5.39 -16.58 53.19
CA ASP A 461 -4.71 -15.28 53.33
C ASP A 461 -3.19 -15.39 53.09
N ALA A 462 -2.60 -16.51 53.51
CA ALA A 462 -1.18 -16.80 53.26
C ALA A 462 -0.87 -17.03 51.77
N ASP A 463 -1.83 -17.50 50.97
CA ASP A 463 -1.67 -17.62 49.51
C ASP A 463 -1.75 -16.26 48.84
N TRP A 464 -2.67 -15.38 49.29
CA TRP A 464 -2.80 -14.02 48.78
C TRP A 464 -1.58 -13.13 49.07
N GLU A 465 -1.01 -13.22 50.28
CA GLU A 465 0.22 -12.52 50.64
C GLU A 465 1.42 -12.99 49.81
N ARG A 466 1.48 -14.30 49.53
CA ARG A 466 2.51 -14.89 48.69
C ARG A 466 2.37 -14.48 47.23
N ASP A 467 1.15 -14.49 46.70
CA ASP A 467 0.89 -14.01 45.34
C ASP A 467 1.28 -12.55 45.18
N ARG A 468 1.07 -11.71 46.20
CA ARG A 468 1.53 -10.32 46.20
C ARG A 468 3.06 -10.24 46.11
N SER A 469 3.78 -11.05 46.88
CA SER A 469 5.24 -11.05 46.89
C SER A 469 5.84 -11.62 45.60
N VAL A 470 5.24 -12.67 45.05
CA VAL A 470 5.61 -13.27 43.77
C VAL A 470 5.36 -12.29 42.63
N ARG A 471 4.17 -11.66 42.57
CA ARG A 471 3.84 -10.64 41.56
C ARG A 471 4.77 -9.44 41.60
N ALA A 472 5.17 -8.99 42.78
CA ALA A 472 6.14 -7.91 42.92
C ALA A 472 7.56 -8.28 42.40
N ARG A 473 7.88 -9.57 42.32
CA ARG A 473 9.19 -10.08 41.85
C ARG A 473 9.18 -10.50 40.38
N THR A 474 8.06 -11.02 39.89
CA THR A 474 7.87 -11.32 38.48
C THR A 474 7.59 -10.02 37.72
N SER A 475 8.24 -9.81 36.57
CA SER A 475 8.06 -8.66 35.67
C SER A 475 6.66 -8.55 35.03
N LEU A 476 5.63 -9.14 35.64
CA LEU A 476 4.22 -9.05 35.24
C LEU A 476 3.69 -7.63 35.38
N ARG A 477 4.23 -6.83 36.32
CA ARG A 477 4.10 -5.38 36.30
C ARG A 477 5.23 -4.80 35.46
N GLN A 478 5.00 -4.63 34.17
CA GLN A 478 5.73 -3.58 33.45
C GLN A 478 5.28 -2.26 34.08
N GLY A 479 6.17 -1.28 34.27
CA GLY A 479 5.80 0.04 34.81
C GLY A 479 4.70 0.71 33.96
N PRO A 480 4.26 1.94 34.30
CA PRO A 480 3.30 2.65 33.46
C PRO A 480 3.90 2.85 32.06
N ARG A 481 3.56 1.95 31.16
CA ARG A 481 3.91 1.99 29.75
C ARG A 481 2.73 2.63 29.06
N GLU A 482 2.93 3.80 28.49
CA GLU A 482 1.89 4.49 27.75
C GLU A 482 1.65 3.71 26.47
N VAL A 483 0.53 3.00 26.38
CA VAL A 483 0.12 2.28 25.17
C VAL A 483 -1.07 3.01 24.58
N SER A 484 -1.04 3.22 23.28
CA SER A 484 -2.14 3.86 22.54
C SER A 484 -2.40 3.13 21.24
N GLY A 485 -3.54 3.42 20.61
CA GLY A 485 -3.97 2.64 19.48
C GLY A 485 -5.16 3.23 18.74
N PHE A 486 -5.60 2.47 17.75
CA PHE A 486 -6.80 2.77 16.98
C PHE A 486 -7.67 1.53 16.80
N LEU A 487 -8.96 1.77 16.59
CA LEU A 487 -9.92 0.82 16.06
C LEU A 487 -10.47 1.38 14.76
N LEU A 488 -10.42 0.57 13.70
CA LEU A 488 -10.97 0.87 12.40
C LEU A 488 -12.04 -0.15 12.07
N ARG A 489 -13.29 0.28 11.88
CA ARG A 489 -14.38 -0.55 11.36
C ARG A 489 -14.77 -0.06 9.98
N SER A 490 -14.37 -0.77 8.93
CA SER A 490 -14.57 -0.34 7.54
C SER A 490 -14.46 -1.49 6.56
N SER A 491 -15.15 -1.36 5.42
CA SER A 491 -14.97 -2.20 4.23
C SER A 491 -13.55 -2.19 3.66
N VAL A 492 -12.71 -1.22 4.07
CA VAL A 492 -11.27 -1.20 3.77
C VAL A 492 -10.54 -2.42 4.33
N VAL A 493 -10.93 -2.92 5.50
CA VAL A 493 -10.24 -4.03 6.18
C VAL A 493 -10.24 -5.32 5.33
N PRO A 494 -11.39 -5.82 4.85
CA PRO A 494 -11.41 -6.98 3.96
C PRO A 494 -11.00 -6.64 2.51
N GLY A 495 -11.16 -5.38 2.08
CA GLY A 495 -10.79 -4.93 0.73
C GLY A 495 -9.28 -4.83 0.49
N TYR A 496 -8.51 -4.58 1.56
CA TYR A 496 -7.06 -4.32 1.49
C TYR A 496 -6.30 -5.12 2.56
N PRO A 497 -6.15 -6.45 2.40
CA PRO A 497 -5.56 -7.32 3.43
C PRO A 497 -4.07 -7.07 3.70
N LYS A 498 -3.36 -6.41 2.79
CA LYS A 498 -1.94 -6.00 2.94
C LYS A 498 -1.79 -4.54 3.39
N LEU A 499 -2.77 -4.01 4.11
CA LEU A 499 -2.73 -2.65 4.62
C LEU A 499 -1.56 -2.48 5.59
N LEU A 500 -0.66 -1.56 5.28
CA LEU A 500 0.45 -1.17 6.15
C LEU A 500 0.01 -0.01 7.03
N VAL A 501 0.47 -0.04 8.28
CA VAL A 501 0.16 0.97 9.29
C VAL A 501 1.42 1.39 10.00
N GLU A 502 1.70 2.69 9.95
CA GLU A 502 2.82 3.31 10.66
C GLU A 502 2.28 4.37 11.61
N ALA A 503 2.89 4.46 12.79
CA ALA A 503 2.42 5.31 13.88
C ALA A 503 3.55 6.16 14.41
N TYR A 504 3.26 7.40 14.80
CA TYR A 504 4.26 8.35 15.26
C TYR A 504 3.82 9.08 16.53
N ALA A 505 4.80 9.39 17.38
CA ALA A 505 4.61 10.19 18.59
C ALA A 505 4.50 11.70 18.30
N GLU A 506 4.95 12.13 17.13
CA GLU A 506 4.93 13.53 16.72
C GLU A 506 3.67 13.85 15.94
N ARG A 507 3.19 15.08 16.10
CA ARG A 507 2.07 15.62 15.34
C ARG A 507 2.60 16.18 14.03
N VAL A 508 2.34 15.49 12.93
CA VAL A 508 2.77 15.91 11.59
C VAL A 508 1.53 16.21 10.76
N GLU A 509 1.26 17.48 10.52
CA GLU A 509 0.07 17.91 9.77
C GLU A 509 0.25 17.79 8.26
N ASP A 510 1.48 17.97 7.76
CA ASP A 510 1.79 17.87 6.34
C ASP A 510 1.76 16.39 5.89
N PRO A 511 0.88 16.01 4.94
CA PRO A 511 0.83 14.64 4.40
C PRO A 511 2.11 14.22 3.67
N ALA A 512 2.87 15.17 3.10
CA ALA A 512 4.08 14.92 2.33
C ALA A 512 5.35 14.83 3.20
N ALA A 513 5.31 15.35 4.43
CA ALA A 513 6.43 15.27 5.35
C ALA A 513 6.57 13.87 5.94
N ILE A 514 7.74 13.26 5.73
CA ILE A 514 8.21 12.13 6.52
C ILE A 514 8.80 12.71 7.82
N PRO A 515 8.37 12.25 9.02
CA PRO A 515 8.90 12.76 10.28
C PRO A 515 10.43 12.70 10.32
N SER A 516 11.07 13.81 10.67
CA SER A 516 12.52 14.03 10.54
C SER A 516 13.40 13.11 11.40
N ASP A 517 12.84 12.45 12.41
CA ASP A 517 13.56 11.58 13.37
C ASP A 517 13.10 10.10 13.37
N GLY A 518 12.56 9.59 12.26
CA GLY A 518 12.73 8.18 11.84
C GLY A 518 12.39 7.02 12.79
N HIS A 519 11.64 7.23 13.88
CA HIS A 519 11.22 6.14 14.77
C HIS A 519 9.70 6.06 14.80
N SER A 520 9.14 5.22 13.91
CA SER A 520 7.77 4.73 14.07
C SER A 520 7.63 4.15 15.47
N LEU A 521 6.51 4.41 16.13
CA LEU A 521 6.15 3.77 17.38
C LEU A 521 6.17 2.25 17.16
N PRO A 522 6.83 1.47 18.03
CA PRO A 522 6.84 0.02 17.92
C PRO A 522 5.41 -0.52 17.99
N ALA A 523 4.99 -1.23 16.95
CA ALA A 523 3.71 -1.93 16.94
C ALA A 523 3.77 -3.11 17.91
N LEU A 524 2.92 -3.07 18.94
CA LEU A 524 2.78 -4.14 19.92
C LEU A 524 1.79 -5.22 19.45
N ARG A 525 0.75 -4.82 18.72
CA ARG A 525 -0.26 -5.71 18.15
C ARG A 525 -1.00 -5.01 17.01
N ILE A 526 -1.03 -5.61 15.83
CA ILE A 526 -1.92 -5.22 14.73
C ILE A 526 -2.67 -6.48 14.32
N GLU A 527 -3.99 -6.48 14.49
CA GLU A 527 -4.81 -7.68 14.27
C GLU A 527 -6.22 -7.31 13.82
N THR A 528 -6.74 -8.12 12.89
CA THR A 528 -8.14 -8.06 12.45
C THR A 528 -9.02 -8.84 13.45
N LEU A 529 -9.87 -8.14 14.20
CA LEU A 529 -10.72 -8.71 15.25
C LEU A 529 -12.02 -9.33 14.72
N SER A 530 -12.54 -8.80 13.61
CA SER A 530 -13.67 -9.33 12.82
C SER A 530 -13.44 -9.03 11.34
N GLU A 531 -14.29 -9.52 10.43
CA GLU A 531 -14.13 -9.32 8.98
C GLU A 531 -13.90 -7.85 8.57
N ASP A 532 -14.47 -6.90 9.31
CA ASP A 532 -14.46 -5.46 9.05
C ASP A 532 -13.73 -4.63 10.12
N VAL A 533 -13.19 -5.22 11.20
CA VAL A 533 -12.57 -4.48 12.32
C VAL A 533 -11.08 -4.77 12.46
N LEU A 534 -10.26 -3.73 12.29
CA LEU A 534 -8.83 -3.74 12.52
C LEU A 534 -8.48 -3.00 13.82
N MET A 535 -7.61 -3.57 14.64
CA MET A 535 -7.07 -2.94 15.85
C MET A 535 -5.55 -2.84 15.77
N GLY A 536 -5.01 -1.66 16.08
CA GLY A 536 -3.59 -1.42 16.25
C GLY A 536 -3.26 -0.93 17.67
N LEU A 537 -2.24 -1.51 18.30
CA LEU A 537 -1.67 -1.10 19.58
C LEU A 537 -0.18 -0.77 19.39
N PHE A 538 0.24 0.38 19.92
CA PHE A 538 1.59 0.92 19.79
C PHE A 538 2.16 1.30 21.16
N ASP A 539 3.46 1.14 21.30
CA ASP A 539 4.21 1.56 22.49
C ASP A 539 4.54 3.05 22.42
N GLY A 540 3.78 3.88 23.13
CA GLY A 540 3.92 5.33 23.17
C GLY A 540 2.59 6.07 22.99
N ALA A 541 2.63 7.40 23.02
CA ALA A 541 1.49 8.26 22.76
C ALA A 541 1.31 8.52 21.26
N LEU A 542 0.31 7.90 20.64
CA LEU A 542 -0.03 8.08 19.23
C LEU A 542 -0.52 9.51 18.98
N GLN A 543 0.17 10.23 18.08
CA GLN A 543 -0.25 11.55 17.59
C GLN A 543 -0.55 11.54 16.11
N THR A 544 0.11 10.67 15.33
CA THR A 544 -0.10 10.54 13.89
C THR A 544 -0.13 9.06 13.52
N VAL A 545 -1.09 8.64 12.70
CA VAL A 545 -1.11 7.30 12.08
C VAL A 545 -1.25 7.44 10.57
N ASP A 546 -0.47 6.64 9.85
CA ASP A 546 -0.49 6.56 8.41
C ASP A 546 -0.92 5.18 7.95
N PHE A 547 -1.91 5.16 7.06
CA PHE A 547 -2.38 3.96 6.38
C PHE A 547 -1.98 4.03 4.91
N PHE A 548 -1.34 2.98 4.40
CA PHE A 548 -0.95 2.91 3.00
C PHE A 548 -0.90 1.47 2.52
N GLN A 549 -1.00 1.28 1.21
CA GLN A 549 -0.88 -0.03 0.58
C GLN A 549 0.59 -0.34 0.30
N GLU A 550 0.97 -1.62 0.39
CA GLU A 550 2.28 -2.08 -0.09
C GLU A 550 2.41 -1.73 -1.58
N PRO A 551 3.44 -0.95 -2.00
CA PRO A 551 3.63 -0.63 -3.42
C PRO A 551 3.97 -1.90 -4.21
N GLU A 552 3.05 -2.39 -5.05
CA GLU A 552 3.26 -3.61 -5.84
C GLU A 552 4.20 -3.38 -7.05
N SER A 553 4.20 -2.16 -7.60
CA SER A 553 5.07 -1.73 -8.70
C SER A 553 5.21 -0.20 -8.71
N LEU A 554 6.15 0.32 -9.50
CA LEU A 554 6.28 1.77 -9.73
C LEU A 554 5.05 2.25 -10.51
N GLY A 555 4.17 3.03 -9.86
CA GLY A 555 3.01 3.64 -10.51
C GLY A 555 3.38 4.93 -11.24
N PHE A 556 2.70 5.22 -12.35
CA PHE A 556 2.77 6.52 -13.02
C PHE A 556 1.37 7.12 -13.11
N GLY A 557 1.23 8.41 -12.84
CA GLY A 557 -0.08 9.04 -12.77
C GLY A 557 -0.05 10.48 -12.25
N VAL A 558 -1.22 10.94 -11.84
CA VAL A 558 -1.47 12.28 -11.33
C VAL A 558 -2.14 12.20 -9.96
N ASP A 559 -2.02 13.26 -9.16
CA ASP A 559 -2.65 13.26 -7.85
C ASP A 559 -4.17 13.41 -8.01
N PRO A 560 -4.97 12.58 -7.30
CA PRO A 560 -6.41 12.63 -7.39
C PRO A 560 -6.94 13.94 -6.79
N PRO A 561 -8.11 14.42 -7.25
CA PRO A 561 -8.73 15.60 -6.67
C PRO A 561 -9.04 15.39 -5.17
N GLU A 562 -8.64 16.35 -4.33
CA GLU A 562 -8.85 16.30 -2.87
C GLU A 562 -10.31 16.57 -2.45
N ASP A 563 -11.08 17.24 -3.30
CA ASP A 563 -12.47 17.68 -3.07
C ASP A 563 -13.38 17.35 -4.27
N ASP A 564 -14.69 17.63 -4.15
CA ASP A 564 -15.68 17.56 -5.25
C ASP A 564 -15.36 18.50 -6.46
N SER A 565 -14.24 19.21 -6.43
CA SER A 565 -13.80 20.15 -7.48
C SER A 565 -13.39 19.47 -8.79
N LEU A 566 -13.13 18.14 -8.78
CA LEU A 566 -12.64 17.36 -9.94
C LEU A 566 -11.34 17.91 -10.56
N ILE A 567 -10.55 18.69 -9.80
CA ILE A 567 -9.28 19.25 -10.26
C ILE A 567 -8.16 18.27 -9.93
N PHE A 568 -7.61 17.62 -10.94
CA PHE A 568 -6.37 16.85 -10.81
C PHE A 568 -5.18 17.80 -10.64
N THR A 569 -4.22 17.37 -9.83
CA THR A 569 -2.99 18.11 -9.56
C THR A 569 -1.78 17.22 -9.75
N LYS A 570 -0.58 17.82 -9.73
CA LYS A 570 0.65 17.04 -9.58
C LYS A 570 1.64 17.74 -8.66
N ASN A 571 2.01 17.07 -7.58
CA ASN A 571 3.11 17.47 -6.72
C ASN A 571 4.46 17.05 -7.34
N LEU A 572 5.36 18.01 -7.45
CA LEU A 572 6.67 17.82 -8.03
C LEU A 572 7.69 17.33 -6.99
N ARG A 573 8.70 16.62 -7.47
CA ARG A 573 9.75 15.97 -6.69
C ARG A 573 11.11 16.60 -6.94
N THR A 574 11.97 16.55 -5.94
CA THR A 574 13.40 16.86 -6.07
C THR A 574 14.11 15.81 -6.93
N ARG A 575 15.39 16.05 -7.27
CA ARG A 575 16.20 15.07 -8.01
C ARG A 575 16.49 13.79 -7.23
N SER A 576 16.35 13.82 -5.90
CA SER A 576 16.46 12.66 -5.02
C SER A 576 15.15 11.87 -4.91
N GLY A 577 14.04 12.38 -5.46
CA GLY A 577 12.72 11.75 -5.42
C GLY A 577 11.83 12.22 -4.26
N ASP A 578 12.33 13.13 -3.41
CA ASP A 578 11.57 13.68 -2.29
C ASP A 578 10.47 14.63 -2.79
N SER A 579 9.28 14.57 -2.19
CA SER A 579 8.18 15.49 -2.48
C SER A 579 8.55 16.95 -2.17
N THR A 580 7.96 17.90 -2.89
CA THR A 580 8.15 19.34 -2.67
C THR A 580 6.80 20.02 -2.37
N ASP A 581 6.82 21.33 -2.10
CA ASP A 581 5.60 22.14 -1.99
C ASP A 581 5.13 22.67 -3.36
N ILE A 582 5.82 22.28 -4.45
CA ILE A 582 5.54 22.80 -5.79
C ILE A 582 4.47 21.93 -6.44
N ILE A 583 3.28 22.50 -6.59
CA ILE A 583 2.12 21.81 -7.18
C ILE A 583 1.79 22.42 -8.55
N ILE A 584 1.47 21.56 -9.52
CA ILE A 584 0.81 21.92 -10.77
C ILE A 584 -0.69 21.76 -10.58
N SER A 585 -1.42 22.87 -10.68
CA SER A 585 -2.88 22.91 -10.58
C SER A 585 -3.43 24.14 -11.32
N PRO A 586 -4.41 23.97 -12.24
CA PRO A 586 -4.89 22.70 -12.78
C PRO A 586 -3.86 22.07 -13.73
N LEU A 587 -3.96 20.76 -13.98
CA LEU A 587 -3.16 20.11 -15.02
C LEU A 587 -3.53 20.62 -16.44
N PRO A 588 -2.58 20.66 -17.38
CA PRO A 588 -2.85 20.97 -18.78
C PRO A 588 -3.49 19.78 -19.50
N TRP A 589 -4.67 20.01 -20.06
CA TRP A 589 -5.46 19.01 -20.79
C TRP A 589 -5.54 19.34 -22.27
N ARG A 590 -5.35 18.33 -23.12
CA ARG A 590 -5.73 18.41 -24.53
C ARG A 590 -7.24 18.22 -24.71
N ASP A 591 -7.81 17.29 -23.92
CA ASP A 591 -9.26 17.06 -23.83
C ASP A 591 -9.61 16.56 -22.42
N GLN A 592 -10.05 17.48 -21.54
CA GLN A 592 -10.36 17.16 -20.15
C GLN A 592 -11.54 16.19 -20.02
N ALA A 593 -12.57 16.32 -20.86
CA ALA A 593 -13.74 15.44 -20.81
C ALA A 593 -13.38 13.97 -21.12
N ARG A 594 -12.38 13.77 -22.00
CA ARG A 594 -11.86 12.45 -22.36
C ARG A 594 -10.62 12.03 -21.56
N GLY A 595 -10.19 12.84 -20.60
CA GLY A 595 -9.01 12.61 -19.76
C GLY A 595 -7.70 12.49 -20.53
N VAL A 596 -7.54 13.25 -21.63
CA VAL A 596 -6.30 13.27 -22.42
C VAL A 596 -5.44 14.45 -21.95
N LEU A 597 -4.30 14.15 -21.34
CA LEU A 597 -3.32 15.12 -20.89
C LEU A 597 -2.51 15.66 -22.06
N ASP A 598 -2.12 16.93 -21.97
CA ASP A 598 -1.11 17.51 -22.86
C ASP A 598 0.27 17.34 -22.20
N LEU A 599 0.98 16.27 -22.59
CA LEU A 599 2.25 15.93 -21.91
C LEU A 599 3.34 16.95 -22.20
N LYS A 600 3.28 17.64 -23.36
CA LYS A 600 4.26 18.67 -23.72
C LYS A 600 4.07 19.91 -22.86
N ALA A 601 2.84 20.40 -22.75
CA ALA A 601 2.52 21.52 -21.88
C ALA A 601 2.82 21.20 -20.41
N LEU A 602 2.53 19.97 -19.97
CA LEU A 602 2.86 19.52 -18.61
C LEU A 602 4.37 19.53 -18.35
N ALA A 603 5.16 18.98 -19.27
CA ALA A 603 6.62 18.97 -19.15
C ALA A 603 7.22 20.38 -19.17
N ASP A 604 6.67 21.30 -19.98
CA ASP A 604 7.11 22.70 -20.02
C ASP A 604 6.80 23.42 -18.69
N GLU A 605 5.63 23.18 -18.09
CA GLU A 605 5.29 23.74 -16.79
C GLU A 605 6.17 23.18 -15.67
N MET A 606 6.42 21.86 -15.67
CA MET A 606 7.34 21.20 -14.73
C MET A 606 8.75 21.79 -14.84
N SER A 607 9.28 21.91 -16.06
CA SER A 607 10.58 22.52 -16.36
C SER A 607 10.67 23.95 -15.82
N SER A 608 9.64 24.76 -16.06
CA SER A 608 9.58 26.17 -15.65
C SER A 608 9.55 26.33 -14.12
N LYS A 609 8.72 25.55 -13.43
CA LYS A 609 8.60 25.60 -11.96
C LYS A 609 9.85 25.06 -11.25
N LEU A 610 10.42 23.96 -11.74
CA LEU A 610 11.61 23.34 -11.17
C LEU A 610 12.91 24.05 -11.58
N LYS A 611 12.87 24.84 -12.66
CA LYS A 611 14.04 25.48 -13.29
C LYS A 611 15.10 24.46 -13.71
N TRP A 612 14.66 23.31 -14.22
CA TRP A 612 15.56 22.24 -14.67
C TRP A 612 15.80 22.36 -16.18
N THR A 613 17.06 22.55 -16.56
CA THR A 613 17.47 22.56 -17.97
C THR A 613 18.72 21.69 -18.14
N PRO A 614 18.72 20.67 -19.02
CA PRO A 614 17.59 20.21 -19.86
C PRO A 614 16.49 19.48 -19.05
N PHE A 615 15.29 19.37 -19.63
CA PHE A 615 14.18 18.59 -19.11
C PHE A 615 13.79 17.54 -20.16
N THR A 616 14.10 16.28 -19.89
CA THR A 616 13.98 15.15 -20.82
C THR A 616 12.99 14.10 -20.30
N ALA A 617 12.80 13.01 -21.05
CA ALA A 617 11.93 11.90 -20.66
C ALA A 617 12.27 11.33 -19.27
N ALA A 618 13.54 11.35 -18.88
CA ALA A 618 14.00 10.87 -17.57
C ALA A 618 13.49 11.76 -16.43
N GLN A 619 13.60 13.09 -16.56
CA GLN A 619 13.06 13.99 -15.54
C GLN A 619 11.54 13.95 -15.52
N PHE A 620 10.90 13.85 -16.69
CA PHE A 620 9.45 13.70 -16.77
C PHE A 620 8.97 12.43 -16.07
N ALA A 621 9.60 11.28 -16.33
CA ALA A 621 9.30 10.02 -15.68
C ALA A 621 9.40 10.11 -14.15
N LEU A 622 10.47 10.72 -13.62
CA LEU A 622 10.64 10.95 -12.18
C LEU A 622 9.47 11.76 -11.59
N GLN A 623 9.02 12.79 -12.29
CA GLN A 623 7.90 13.61 -11.82
C GLN A 623 6.58 12.84 -11.87
N MET A 624 6.39 11.96 -12.85
CA MET A 624 5.16 11.19 -13.04
C MET A 624 4.99 10.01 -12.08
N ILE A 625 6.00 9.67 -11.27
CA ILE A 625 5.88 8.63 -10.25
C ILE A 625 4.72 8.96 -9.31
N GLU A 626 3.89 7.96 -9.06
CA GLU A 626 2.87 7.95 -8.02
C GLU A 626 3.35 7.02 -6.90
N GLY A 627 3.38 7.55 -5.67
CA GLY A 627 3.48 6.69 -4.49
C GLY A 627 2.10 6.12 -4.18
N GLY A 628 2.04 4.94 -3.56
CA GLY A 628 0.78 4.44 -3.02
C GLY A 628 0.15 5.50 -2.10
N PRO A 629 -1.16 5.77 -2.20
CA PRO A 629 -1.80 6.82 -1.42
C PRO A 629 -1.59 6.56 0.07
N ARG A 630 -0.94 7.52 0.75
CA ARG A 630 -0.72 7.51 2.19
C ARG A 630 -1.76 8.40 2.84
N ILE A 631 -2.54 7.81 3.74
CA ILE A 631 -3.64 8.51 4.40
C ILE A 631 -3.28 8.69 5.85
N ARG A 632 -3.15 9.97 6.21
CA ARG A 632 -2.70 10.41 7.51
C ARG A 632 -3.87 10.84 8.38
N PHE A 633 -3.95 10.29 9.59
CA PHE A 633 -4.80 10.80 10.65
C PHE A 633 -3.93 11.43 11.72
N VAL A 634 -4.20 12.69 12.03
CA VAL A 634 -3.46 13.49 13.00
C VAL A 634 -4.36 13.80 14.18
N ALA A 635 -3.81 13.69 15.39
CA ALA A 635 -4.50 14.09 16.60
C ALA A 635 -4.90 15.58 16.53
N GLY A 636 -6.12 15.89 16.97
CA GLY A 636 -6.62 17.27 17.02
C GLY A 636 -5.75 18.17 17.91
N PRO A 637 -5.71 19.49 17.65
CA PRO A 637 -5.04 20.42 18.55
C PRO A 637 -5.74 20.38 19.91
N ARG A 638 -4.96 20.19 20.98
CA ARG A 638 -5.45 20.19 22.37
C ARG A 638 -5.93 21.55 22.83
#